data_AF-A0A414FHF7-F1
#
_entry.id   AF-A0A414FHF7-F1
#
_cell.length_a   1.000
_cell.length_b   1.000
_cell.length_c   1.000
_cell.angle_alpha   90.00
_cell.angle_beta   90.00
_cell.angle_gamma   90.00
#
_symmetry.space_group_name_H-M   'P 1'
#
loop_
_entity.id
_entity.type
_entity.pdbx_description
1 polymer ?
#
loop_
_entity_poly.entity_id
_entity_poly.type
_entity_poly.pdbx_seq_one_letter_code
_entity_poly.pdbx_strand_id
1 'polypeptide(L)'
;MKNYFLYVFISLFLFSLSSCKDDKDVVAVLELGLENADFYKEAGSVVIDVKSLPADWTASVDVEGEQWCKTEPVNSGAGVKISVISNPNKTVRNASVVINNGKLNKKILVRQLGTDTDILVSPFAFTLPPVGGTVAFTVTTNLTEAELDVTYPSWIKKEVDTRAATIEIPYKFTVDTHEGSSVRTEKIVIKDKNSNISAEVTVIQNGLDGYTFGDTEGIADDVQLEVVRGEASTAHGGEGIEKSFDSDMSTIYHSNYPFAEGVTSHYPVMLTYYFKENTEALDYFIYYPRISGSNGNFGEVEIQVSTEEHPAFESVTNETNFDFGSKGAVVSFSFDNTIQKPKAVRLIIKSGVNGHASCAEMKFFARNPEGFDPLTLFMDVTCSKLRSDITEEMIKACTYPLFKNIAYYMLKDKYPADFRIADFKPYQHPDIQATINKTGTYSLLDNPTGIFVKAGETLIVMVGETHGQHLSLRVQDMDTPNADGFNNSISYSLRTGINKIVSEKKGLIYVMYHVNGNPVDYDEVKIHFASGSVNGYFDVAKHTREQWGTLLNGAVDGYFDVVGNYAHLTFPVSKLKSTSNGRDLINLFDDIVYKEQIFMGLRKYNNNGGIGTDTDNRMFRNRMYFNVMYGQGDYMYSTSYHTAYHFSTMDNLCSVDQMKTNNWGPTHEVGHSNQTRPGLKWFGMTEVTNNICSMYIQKLYGINSRLLTTTPSNAYSNYYEHAMTLAFGNNDIFHAKLGDVFDKLVPFWQLELYMEYVLGKTDFYKDVYEYIRVNKDLPTDGERQIEFAYNCSKAAGLDLTDFFVKWGFLKSGSYEFNDSYGDGKVVVTEAQVSALKNRIRNLGYSVPKHKLEYICDSNLEAYINNAAVVAGTATRSGSKLSMYGWRNVAVYEVSDHAGKVIFVSPQSSFTVNTTLPEDYKVNAIAANGAKTQVTF
;
A
#
# COMPACT_ATOMS: atom_id res chain seq x y z
N MET A 1 -32.13 -13.39 -41.75
CA MET A 1 -32.65 -14.78 -41.88
C MET A 1 -33.22 -15.17 -40.52
N LYS A 2 -34.54 -15.02 -40.33
CA LYS A 2 -35.57 -16.09 -40.30
C LYS A 2 -35.29 -17.13 -39.19
N ASN A 3 -35.89 -16.96 -38.01
CA ASN A 3 -37.15 -17.57 -37.50
C ASN A 3 -36.95 -19.05 -37.09
N TYR A 4 -37.39 -19.53 -35.91
CA TYR A 4 -38.80 -19.86 -35.60
C TYR A 4 -39.03 -20.21 -34.10
N PHE A 5 -40.13 -19.69 -33.51
CA PHE A 5 -41.14 -20.28 -32.57
C PHE A 5 -40.73 -20.85 -31.19
N LEU A 6 -41.23 -20.40 -30.03
CA LEU A 6 -42.59 -20.18 -29.45
C LEU A 6 -43.39 -21.47 -29.13
N TYR A 7 -43.85 -21.58 -27.86
CA TYR A 7 -44.91 -22.41 -27.21
C TYR A 7 -44.39 -23.21 -25.99
N VAL A 8 -44.97 -23.28 -24.78
CA VAL A 8 -46.25 -22.86 -24.16
C VAL A 8 -46.00 -22.63 -22.65
N PHE A 9 -46.73 -21.67 -22.09
CA PHE A 9 -46.81 -21.25 -20.67
C PHE A 9 -48.06 -21.86 -19.99
N ILE A 10 -48.14 -21.77 -18.64
CA ILE A 10 -49.33 -21.95 -17.74
C ILE A 10 -49.40 -23.36 -17.11
N SER A 11 -49.36 -23.60 -15.79
CA SER A 11 -49.67 -22.85 -14.55
C SER A 11 -49.00 -23.61 -13.36
N LEU A 12 -48.87 -23.17 -12.10
CA LEU A 12 -49.61 -22.24 -11.25
C LEU A 12 -48.71 -21.91 -10.03
N PHE A 13 -49.02 -20.79 -9.37
CA PHE A 13 -48.34 -20.11 -8.25
C PHE A 13 -47.85 -20.93 -7.04
N LEU A 14 -46.90 -20.30 -6.32
CA LEU A 14 -46.44 -20.52 -4.93
C LEU A 14 -45.43 -21.65 -4.70
N PHE A 15 -44.13 -21.31 -4.67
CA PHE A 15 -43.22 -21.71 -3.59
C PHE A 15 -42.02 -20.75 -3.53
N SER A 16 -41.78 -20.26 -2.31
CA SER A 16 -40.57 -19.68 -1.73
C SER A 16 -39.35 -19.49 -2.65
N LEU A 17 -38.94 -18.21 -2.76
CA LEU A 17 -37.62 -17.74 -3.15
C LEU A 17 -36.53 -18.44 -2.31
N SER A 18 -35.87 -19.44 -2.89
CA SER A 18 -34.49 -19.78 -2.57
C SER A 18 -33.64 -19.19 -3.68
N SER A 19 -32.92 -18.11 -3.38
CA SER A 19 -31.86 -17.59 -4.25
C SER A 19 -30.62 -17.47 -3.40
N CYS A 20 -29.63 -18.26 -3.79
CA CYS A 20 -28.32 -18.42 -3.17
C CYS A 20 -27.69 -17.06 -2.88
N LYS A 21 -27.29 -16.87 -1.61
CA LYS A 21 -26.23 -15.92 -1.26
C LYS A 21 -24.91 -16.54 -1.69
N ASP A 22 -24.19 -15.87 -2.58
CA ASP A 22 -22.77 -16.10 -2.75
C ASP A 22 -22.08 -15.64 -1.46
N ASP A 23 -21.64 -16.62 -0.67
CA ASP A 23 -20.97 -16.40 0.60
C ASP A 23 -19.62 -15.72 0.36
N LYS A 24 -19.49 -14.50 0.88
CA LYS A 24 -18.21 -13.82 1.09
C LYS A 24 -17.30 -14.77 1.84
N ASP A 25 -16.08 -14.98 1.35
CA ASP A 25 -15.10 -15.84 2.01
C ASP A 25 -14.65 -15.26 3.36
N VAL A 26 -15.45 -15.50 4.40
CA VAL A 26 -15.00 -15.39 5.80
C VAL A 26 -13.85 -16.37 5.97
N VAL A 27 -12.68 -15.89 6.37
CA VAL A 27 -11.53 -16.74 6.73
C VAL A 27 -11.98 -17.58 7.92
N ALA A 28 -11.98 -18.89 7.76
CA ALA A 28 -12.46 -19.75 8.81
C ALA A 28 -11.45 -19.83 9.96
N VAL A 29 -11.95 -19.72 11.19
CA VAL A 29 -11.20 -19.94 12.42
C VAL A 29 -11.84 -21.13 13.13
N LEU A 30 -11.05 -22.05 13.65
CA LEU A 30 -11.54 -23.14 14.49
C LEU A 30 -10.48 -23.52 15.52
N GLU A 31 -10.72 -23.18 16.78
CA GLU A 31 -9.86 -23.50 17.93
C GLU A 31 -10.63 -24.28 18.99
N LEU A 32 -9.93 -25.19 19.68
CA LEU A 32 -10.49 -26.05 20.71
C LEU A 32 -9.74 -25.80 22.02
N GLY A 33 -10.47 -25.73 23.14
CA GLY A 33 -9.85 -25.60 24.46
C GLY A 33 -8.97 -26.80 24.85
N LEU A 34 -9.30 -27.99 24.33
CA LEU A 34 -8.53 -29.22 24.48
C LEU A 34 -8.62 -30.06 23.20
N GLU A 35 -7.54 -30.75 22.85
CA GLU A 35 -7.52 -31.67 21.69
C GLU A 35 -7.80 -33.13 22.08
N ASN A 36 -8.03 -33.41 23.37
CA ASN A 36 -8.38 -34.72 23.86
C ASN A 36 -9.29 -34.67 25.10
N ALA A 37 -10.08 -35.73 25.29
CA ALA A 37 -10.96 -35.93 26.43
C ALA A 37 -10.77 -37.34 26.98
N ASP A 38 -10.31 -37.45 28.22
CA ASP A 38 -10.05 -38.73 28.88
C ASP A 38 -11.14 -39.03 29.91
N PHE A 39 -11.68 -40.24 29.86
CA PHE A 39 -12.76 -40.68 30.72
C PHE A 39 -12.38 -41.91 31.53
N TYR A 40 -12.93 -41.97 32.74
CA TYR A 40 -12.91 -43.18 33.54
C TYR A 40 -13.82 -44.27 32.93
N LYS A 41 -13.74 -45.50 33.43
CA LYS A 41 -14.47 -46.64 32.83
C LYS A 41 -16.00 -46.52 32.94
N GLU A 42 -16.51 -45.79 33.92
CA GLU A 42 -17.94 -45.48 34.07
C GLU A 42 -18.39 -44.40 33.07
N ALA A 43 -19.70 -44.24 32.91
CA ALA A 43 -20.26 -43.16 32.12
C ALA A 43 -19.88 -41.79 32.68
N GLY A 44 -19.59 -40.83 31.80
CA GLY A 44 -19.17 -39.49 32.17
C GLY A 44 -19.36 -38.48 31.03
N SER A 45 -19.16 -37.20 31.32
CA SER A 45 -19.22 -36.15 30.31
C SER A 45 -18.25 -35.00 30.61
N VAL A 46 -17.68 -34.41 29.57
CA VAL A 46 -16.83 -33.20 29.66
C VAL A 46 -17.32 -32.16 28.65
N VAL A 47 -17.11 -30.88 28.94
CA VAL A 47 -17.34 -29.77 28.00
C VAL A 47 -15.99 -29.25 27.53
N ILE A 48 -15.81 -29.13 26.22
CA ILE A 48 -14.64 -28.52 25.59
C ILE A 48 -15.08 -27.25 24.87
N ASP A 49 -14.42 -26.14 25.15
CA ASP A 49 -14.72 -24.87 24.50
C ASP A 49 -14.33 -24.90 23.01
N VAL A 50 -15.16 -24.26 22.18
CA VAL A 50 -14.98 -24.17 20.72
C VAL A 50 -15.05 -22.70 20.33
N LYS A 51 -13.97 -22.17 19.77
CA LYS A 51 -13.96 -20.85 19.11
C LYS A 51 -14.01 -21.06 17.61
N SER A 52 -15.04 -20.54 16.95
CA SER A 52 -15.22 -20.73 15.51
C SER A 52 -15.63 -19.43 14.80
N LEU A 53 -15.10 -19.22 13.59
CA LEU A 53 -15.56 -18.25 12.61
C LEU A 53 -15.76 -19.00 11.27
N PRO A 54 -16.94 -18.99 10.63
CA PRO A 54 -18.21 -18.50 11.17
C PRO A 54 -18.61 -19.24 12.46
N ALA A 55 -19.49 -18.62 13.26
CA ALA A 55 -19.88 -19.12 14.58
C ALA A 55 -20.59 -20.48 14.53
N ASP A 56 -21.22 -20.82 13.41
CA ASP A 56 -21.89 -22.09 13.21
C ASP A 56 -20.87 -23.22 12.96
N TRP A 57 -20.97 -24.28 13.76
CA TRP A 57 -20.20 -25.50 13.59
C TRP A 57 -21.00 -26.73 13.99
N THR A 58 -20.53 -27.89 13.56
CA THR A 58 -21.10 -29.20 13.84
C THR A 58 -20.08 -30.10 14.52
N ALA A 59 -20.53 -30.99 15.38
CA ALA A 59 -19.73 -32.05 15.95
C ALA A 59 -20.25 -33.41 15.48
N SER A 60 -19.36 -34.27 15.02
CA SER A 60 -19.68 -35.67 14.72
C SER A 60 -18.70 -36.60 15.40
N VAL A 61 -19.20 -37.74 15.88
CA VAL A 61 -18.38 -38.83 16.39
C VAL A 61 -18.02 -39.73 15.22
N ASP A 62 -16.78 -40.21 15.14
CA ASP A 62 -16.41 -41.21 14.15
C ASP A 62 -17.09 -42.57 14.40
N VAL A 63 -17.03 -43.43 13.39
CA VAL A 63 -17.70 -44.73 13.36
C VAL A 63 -17.30 -45.62 14.55
N GLU A 64 -16.07 -45.46 15.05
CA GLU A 64 -15.53 -46.21 16.19
C GLU A 64 -16.20 -45.78 17.52
N GLY A 65 -16.71 -44.56 17.60
CA GLY A 65 -17.36 -43.98 18.77
C GLY A 65 -18.89 -43.99 18.81
N GLU A 66 -19.58 -44.15 17.66
CA GLU A 66 -21.04 -43.94 17.54
C GLU A 66 -21.90 -44.68 18.58
N GLN A 67 -21.47 -45.86 19.00
CA GLN A 67 -22.23 -46.71 19.94
C GLN A 67 -22.05 -46.31 21.41
N TRP A 68 -21.03 -45.51 21.76
CA TRP A 68 -20.66 -45.27 23.15
C TRP A 68 -20.25 -43.84 23.49
N CYS A 69 -19.98 -42.99 22.50
CA CYS A 69 -19.65 -41.58 22.63
C CYS A 69 -20.73 -40.75 21.93
N LYS A 70 -21.15 -39.64 22.55
CA LYS A 70 -22.13 -38.70 22.03
C LYS A 70 -21.65 -37.28 22.19
N THR A 71 -22.02 -36.41 21.26
CA THR A 71 -21.66 -35.00 21.25
C THR A 71 -22.90 -34.13 21.15
N GLU A 72 -22.96 -33.06 21.93
CA GLU A 72 -23.99 -32.04 21.84
C GLU A 72 -23.37 -30.63 21.95
N PRO A 73 -23.71 -29.66 21.08
CA PRO A 73 -23.33 -28.28 21.29
C PRO A 73 -23.94 -27.73 22.58
N VAL A 74 -23.16 -26.95 23.32
CA VAL A 74 -23.57 -26.29 24.57
C VAL A 74 -23.13 -24.82 24.56
N ASN A 75 -23.56 -24.06 25.58
CA ASN A 75 -23.17 -22.64 25.76
C ASN A 75 -23.41 -21.79 24.51
N SER A 76 -24.59 -21.94 23.88
CA SER A 76 -24.96 -21.21 22.66
C SER A 76 -23.97 -21.38 21.49
N GLY A 77 -23.30 -22.53 21.40
CA GLY A 77 -22.30 -22.81 20.36
C GLY A 77 -20.86 -22.46 20.76
N ALA A 78 -20.61 -22.01 21.99
CA ALA A 78 -19.24 -21.77 22.48
C ALA A 78 -18.53 -23.02 23.02
N GLY A 79 -19.19 -24.19 23.05
CA GLY A 79 -18.56 -25.44 23.47
C GLY A 79 -19.27 -26.70 22.97
N VAL A 80 -18.56 -27.82 22.99
CA VAL A 80 -19.08 -29.16 22.71
C VAL A 80 -19.05 -29.99 23.99
N LYS A 81 -20.19 -30.55 24.37
CA LYS A 81 -20.26 -31.54 25.44
C LYS A 81 -20.12 -32.93 24.86
N ILE A 82 -19.08 -33.64 25.31
CA ILE A 82 -18.79 -35.02 24.95
C ILE A 82 -19.23 -35.91 26.10
N SER A 83 -20.10 -36.88 25.83
CA SER A 83 -20.61 -37.83 26.83
C SER A 83 -20.31 -39.26 26.41
N VAL A 84 -19.81 -40.07 27.34
CA VAL A 84 -19.50 -41.48 27.12
C VAL A 84 -20.37 -42.36 28.02
N ILE A 85 -20.77 -43.53 27.54
CA ILE A 85 -21.37 -44.58 28.37
C ILE A 85 -20.27 -45.39 29.07
N SER A 86 -20.62 -46.24 30.04
CA SER A 86 -19.62 -47.12 30.67
C SER A 86 -18.93 -48.03 29.66
N ASN A 87 -17.63 -48.27 29.84
CA ASN A 87 -16.82 -49.19 29.05
C ASN A 87 -16.68 -50.54 29.77
N PRO A 88 -17.41 -51.58 29.35
CA PRO A 88 -17.30 -52.91 29.96
C PRO A 88 -16.06 -53.69 29.48
N ASN A 89 -15.32 -53.17 28.48
CA ASN A 89 -14.18 -53.86 27.91
C ASN A 89 -12.97 -53.84 28.86
N LYS A 90 -12.00 -54.71 28.59
CA LYS A 90 -10.75 -54.76 29.35
C LYS A 90 -9.83 -53.58 29.04
N THR A 91 -9.67 -53.25 27.77
CA THR A 91 -8.72 -52.23 27.31
C THR A 91 -9.35 -50.85 27.17
N VAL A 92 -8.50 -49.82 27.10
CA VAL A 92 -8.90 -48.48 26.67
C VAL A 92 -9.57 -48.57 25.29
N ARG A 93 -10.67 -47.85 25.13
CA ARG A 93 -11.29 -47.59 23.82
C ARG A 93 -11.10 -46.12 23.46
N ASN A 94 -10.99 -45.84 22.18
CA ASN A 94 -10.83 -44.49 21.67
C ASN A 94 -11.77 -44.22 20.50
N ALA A 95 -12.08 -42.94 20.30
CA ALA A 95 -12.88 -42.40 19.21
C ALA A 95 -12.43 -40.97 18.93
N SER A 96 -12.82 -40.44 17.78
CA SER A 96 -12.60 -39.03 17.44
C SER A 96 -13.93 -38.28 17.37
N VAL A 97 -13.96 -37.12 18.01
CA VAL A 97 -15.01 -36.12 17.76
C VAL A 97 -14.45 -35.10 16.79
N VAL A 98 -15.07 -34.99 15.61
CA VAL A 98 -14.70 -34.04 14.57
C VAL A 98 -15.58 -32.81 14.70
N ILE A 99 -14.96 -31.66 14.95
CA ILE A 99 -15.61 -30.35 14.91
C ILE A 99 -15.39 -29.76 13.52
N ASN A 100 -16.47 -29.33 12.86
CA ASN A 100 -16.45 -28.81 11.50
C ASN A 100 -17.33 -27.56 11.37
N ASN A 101 -16.76 -26.44 10.93
CA ASN A 101 -17.46 -25.16 10.74
C ASN A 101 -17.81 -24.84 9.28
N GLY A 102 -17.86 -25.86 8.42
CA GLY A 102 -18.09 -25.75 6.98
C GLY A 102 -16.81 -25.53 6.16
N LYS A 103 -15.72 -25.02 6.75
CA LYS A 103 -14.45 -24.75 6.05
C LYS A 103 -13.24 -25.44 6.67
N LEU A 104 -13.16 -25.49 8.00
CA LEU A 104 -12.09 -26.16 8.76
C LEU A 104 -12.63 -27.35 9.54
N ASN A 105 -11.74 -28.30 9.82
CA ASN A 105 -12.01 -29.39 10.76
C ASN A 105 -10.91 -29.48 11.82
N LYS A 106 -11.30 -29.77 13.06
CA LYS A 106 -10.39 -30.17 14.14
C LYS A 106 -10.92 -31.44 14.80
N LYS A 107 -10.00 -32.25 15.32
CA LYS A 107 -10.32 -33.52 15.98
C LYS A 107 -10.04 -33.43 17.47
N ILE A 108 -10.98 -33.93 18.26
CA ILE A 108 -10.80 -34.20 19.69
C ILE A 108 -10.66 -35.72 19.83
N LEU A 109 -9.52 -36.18 20.36
CA LEU A 109 -9.32 -37.58 20.68
C LEU A 109 -10.03 -37.92 22.00
N VAL A 110 -11.07 -38.75 21.93
CA VAL A 110 -11.80 -39.24 23.10
C VAL A 110 -11.22 -40.59 23.50
N ARG A 111 -10.75 -40.74 24.74
CA ARG A 111 -10.24 -42.01 25.29
C ARG A 111 -11.00 -42.36 26.56
N GLN A 112 -11.35 -43.63 26.72
CA GLN A 112 -12.02 -44.10 27.92
C GLN A 112 -11.36 -45.37 28.44
N LEU A 113 -11.03 -45.39 29.74
CA LEU A 113 -10.46 -46.54 30.41
C LEU A 113 -11.34 -47.79 30.27
N GLY A 114 -10.70 -48.95 30.20
CA GLY A 114 -11.36 -50.24 30.39
C GLY A 114 -11.28 -50.70 31.83
N THR A 115 -11.53 -51.98 32.05
CA THR A 115 -11.45 -52.62 33.38
C THR A 115 -10.03 -53.03 33.77
N ASP A 116 -9.12 -53.23 32.81
CA ASP A 116 -7.71 -53.44 33.09
C ASP A 116 -7.03 -52.10 33.47
N THR A 117 -5.89 -52.18 34.13
CA THR A 117 -5.11 -51.00 34.50
C THR A 117 -4.59 -50.29 33.25
N ASP A 118 -4.75 -48.96 33.21
CA ASP A 118 -4.16 -48.10 32.19
C ASP A 118 -3.99 -46.68 32.76
N ILE A 119 -3.16 -45.85 32.12
CA ILE A 119 -2.86 -44.47 32.53
C ILE A 119 -3.03 -43.57 31.31
N LEU A 120 -3.91 -42.57 31.42
CA LEU A 120 -4.11 -41.54 30.40
C LEU A 120 -3.70 -40.18 30.98
N VAL A 121 -3.14 -39.31 30.13
CA VAL A 121 -2.72 -37.95 30.48
C VAL A 121 -3.31 -36.93 29.51
N SER A 122 -3.80 -35.82 30.06
CA SER A 122 -4.38 -34.71 29.29
C SER A 122 -4.09 -33.35 29.95
N PRO A 123 -3.50 -32.38 29.24
CA PRO A 123 -2.81 -32.50 27.96
C PRO A 123 -1.55 -33.39 28.05
N PHE A 124 -1.08 -33.91 26.91
CA PHE A 124 0.10 -34.79 26.84
C PHE A 124 1.37 -34.11 26.28
N ALA A 125 1.30 -32.83 25.90
CA ALA A 125 2.44 -32.08 25.42
C ALA A 125 2.34 -30.59 25.75
N PHE A 126 3.47 -29.96 26.06
CA PHE A 126 3.59 -28.53 26.38
C PHE A 126 4.79 -27.93 25.65
N THR A 127 4.64 -26.71 25.13
CA THR A 127 5.74 -25.90 24.60
C THR A 127 5.86 -24.61 25.41
N LEU A 128 7.04 -24.34 25.96
CA LEU A 128 7.28 -23.22 26.86
C LEU A 128 8.39 -22.29 26.35
N PRO A 129 8.33 -20.99 26.70
CA PRO A 129 9.42 -20.04 26.43
C PRO A 129 10.67 -20.34 27.26
N PRO A 130 11.82 -19.73 26.92
CA PRO A 130 13.08 -19.90 27.65
C PRO A 130 12.97 -19.53 29.14
N VAL A 131 12.10 -18.59 29.49
CA VAL A 131 11.85 -18.18 30.88
C VAL A 131 11.18 -19.27 31.73
N GLY A 132 10.67 -20.33 31.10
CA GLY A 132 9.92 -21.40 31.76
C GLY A 132 8.44 -21.06 31.91
N GLY A 133 7.76 -21.79 32.80
CA GLY A 133 6.33 -21.68 32.99
C GLY A 133 5.77 -22.85 33.79
N THR A 134 4.45 -23.02 33.71
CA THR A 134 3.74 -24.08 34.41
C THR A 134 3.33 -25.16 33.42
N VAL A 135 3.51 -26.42 33.81
CA VAL A 135 2.97 -27.60 33.13
C VAL A 135 1.91 -28.21 34.05
N ALA A 136 0.65 -28.14 33.63
CA ALA A 136 -0.47 -28.68 34.40
C ALA A 136 -1.28 -29.65 33.53
N PHE A 137 -1.42 -30.89 33.99
CA PHE A 137 -2.17 -31.94 33.30
C PHE A 137 -2.89 -32.85 34.30
N THR A 138 -3.92 -33.53 33.82
CA THR A 138 -4.69 -34.50 34.59
C THR A 138 -4.30 -35.92 34.20
N VAL A 139 -4.15 -36.79 35.19
CA VAL A 139 -4.02 -38.23 35.01
C VAL A 139 -5.36 -38.91 35.26
N THR A 140 -5.82 -39.70 34.29
CA THR A 140 -7.02 -40.54 34.41
C THR A 140 -6.59 -42.00 34.44
N THR A 141 -6.80 -42.70 35.55
CA THR A 141 -6.33 -44.08 35.76
C THR A 141 -7.20 -44.87 36.73
N ASN A 142 -7.18 -46.21 36.62
CA ASN A 142 -7.79 -47.16 37.56
C ASN A 142 -6.96 -47.36 38.85
N LEU A 143 -5.85 -46.63 39.00
CA LEU A 143 -4.92 -46.67 40.13
C LEU A 143 -5.15 -45.51 41.09
N THR A 144 -4.70 -45.67 42.34
CA THR A 144 -4.58 -44.57 43.30
C THR A 144 -3.26 -43.82 43.08
N GLU A 145 -3.19 -42.55 43.50
CA GLU A 145 -1.96 -41.75 43.39
C GLU A 145 -0.76 -42.42 44.08
N ALA A 146 -0.99 -43.14 45.18
CA ALA A 146 0.05 -43.87 45.91
C ALA A 146 0.67 -45.03 45.11
N GLU A 147 -0.03 -45.55 44.10
CA GLU A 147 0.43 -46.63 43.22
C GLU A 147 1.21 -46.10 42.00
N LEU A 148 1.25 -44.79 41.81
CA LEU A 148 1.98 -44.15 40.73
C LEU A 148 3.40 -43.74 41.15
N ASP A 149 4.35 -43.92 40.25
CA ASP A 149 5.68 -43.35 40.28
C ASP A 149 5.78 -42.26 39.20
N VAL A 150 6.34 -41.11 39.56
CA VAL A 150 6.38 -39.93 38.71
C VAL A 150 7.81 -39.46 38.57
N THR A 151 8.36 -39.63 37.36
CA THR A 151 9.73 -39.26 37.04
C THR A 151 9.76 -38.07 36.10
N TYR A 152 10.66 -37.14 36.37
CA TYR A 152 10.80 -35.89 35.63
C TYR A 152 12.26 -35.39 35.70
N PRO A 153 12.73 -34.63 34.70
CA PRO A 153 14.09 -34.10 34.69
C PRO A 153 14.29 -33.03 35.77
N SER A 154 15.55 -32.80 36.15
CA SER A 154 15.95 -31.90 37.25
C SER A 154 15.54 -30.43 37.09
N TRP A 155 15.31 -29.98 35.85
CA TRP A 155 14.85 -28.63 35.52
C TRP A 155 13.32 -28.48 35.54
N ILE A 156 12.59 -29.53 35.92
CA ILE A 156 11.14 -29.53 36.18
C ILE A 156 10.93 -29.86 37.66
N LYS A 157 10.03 -29.14 38.33
CA LYS A 157 9.75 -29.30 39.76
C LYS A 157 8.26 -29.55 39.96
N LYS A 158 7.90 -30.64 40.65
CA LYS A 158 6.51 -30.90 41.07
C LYS A 158 6.11 -29.85 42.11
N GLU A 159 4.96 -29.19 41.93
CA GLU A 159 4.39 -28.30 42.95
C GLU A 159 3.76 -29.13 44.10
N VAL A 160 3.65 -28.53 45.30
CA VAL A 160 3.14 -29.22 46.51
C VAL A 160 1.62 -29.43 46.40
N ASP A 161 1.17 -30.66 46.63
CA ASP A 161 -0.21 -31.11 46.38
C ASP A 161 -1.27 -30.32 47.18
N THR A 162 -2.31 -29.81 46.49
CA THR A 162 -3.62 -29.57 47.12
C THR A 162 -4.45 -30.82 46.97
N ARG A 163 -4.63 -31.56 48.08
CA ARG A 163 -5.34 -32.86 48.14
C ARG A 163 -6.60 -32.92 47.27
N ALA A 164 -6.61 -33.81 46.29
CA ALA A 164 -7.83 -34.29 45.64
C ALA A 164 -7.88 -35.82 45.71
N ALA A 165 -8.83 -36.36 46.47
CA ALA A 165 -9.19 -37.78 46.42
C ALA A 165 -10.22 -37.95 45.29
N THR A 166 -9.76 -37.86 44.04
CA THR A 166 -10.61 -37.94 42.85
C THR A 166 -10.07 -38.97 41.86
N ILE A 167 -10.97 -39.45 41.00
CA ILE A 167 -10.71 -40.37 39.88
C ILE A 167 -9.78 -39.75 38.83
N GLU A 168 -9.75 -38.42 38.79
CA GLU A 168 -8.82 -37.59 38.04
C GLU A 168 -7.78 -37.01 39.00
N ILE A 169 -6.50 -37.30 38.76
CA ILE A 169 -5.38 -36.86 39.61
C ILE A 169 -4.70 -35.67 38.91
N PRO A 170 -4.89 -34.43 39.37
CA PRO A 170 -4.25 -33.27 38.78
C PRO A 170 -2.77 -33.22 39.19
N TYR A 171 -1.89 -33.08 38.20
CA TYR A 171 -0.48 -32.80 38.41
C TYR A 171 -0.13 -31.39 37.95
N LYS A 172 0.69 -30.71 38.73
CA LYS A 172 1.21 -29.39 38.40
C LYS A 172 2.71 -29.34 38.64
N PHE A 173 3.43 -28.84 37.65
CA PHE A 173 4.89 -28.69 37.65
C PHE A 173 5.28 -27.28 37.24
N THR A 174 6.38 -26.79 37.81
CA THR A 174 7.06 -25.57 37.38
C THR A 174 8.31 -25.94 36.60
N VAL A 175 8.56 -25.25 35.48
CA VAL A 175 9.71 -25.44 34.62
C VAL A 175 10.71 -24.30 34.84
N ASP A 176 11.96 -24.65 35.16
CA ASP A 176 13.05 -23.69 35.35
C ASP A 176 13.45 -23.00 34.04
N THR A 177 14.21 -21.91 34.15
CA THR A 177 14.76 -21.18 33.00
C THR A 177 15.67 -22.06 32.13
N HIS A 178 15.71 -21.75 30.85
CA HIS A 178 16.62 -22.33 29.87
C HIS A 178 17.40 -21.22 29.18
N GLU A 179 18.72 -21.22 29.39
CA GLU A 179 19.63 -20.23 28.79
C GLU A 179 20.35 -20.76 27.54
N GLY A 180 20.10 -22.02 27.18
CA GLY A 180 20.68 -22.61 25.97
C GLY A 180 20.12 -21.97 24.70
N SER A 181 20.95 -21.90 23.66
CA SER A 181 20.52 -21.42 22.34
C SER A 181 19.50 -22.34 21.67
N SER A 182 19.68 -23.66 21.78
CA SER A 182 18.79 -24.65 21.15
C SER A 182 17.64 -25.08 22.06
N VAL A 183 16.52 -25.48 21.44
CA VAL A 183 15.38 -26.13 22.12
C VAL A 183 15.84 -27.35 22.94
N ARG A 184 15.21 -27.59 24.09
CA ARG A 184 15.33 -28.83 24.87
C ARG A 184 13.97 -29.52 24.98
N THR A 185 13.96 -30.85 24.88
CA THR A 185 12.74 -31.67 24.96
C THR A 185 12.96 -32.84 25.90
N GLU A 186 12.11 -32.98 26.90
CA GLU A 186 12.12 -34.11 27.84
C GLU A 186 10.69 -34.56 28.17
N LYS A 187 10.56 -35.62 28.96
CA LYS A 187 9.27 -36.19 29.34
C LYS A 187 9.07 -36.22 30.85
N ILE A 188 7.84 -35.97 31.28
CA ILE A 188 7.34 -36.38 32.59
C ILE A 188 6.68 -37.74 32.38
N VAL A 189 7.13 -38.76 33.11
CA VAL A 189 6.63 -40.13 32.96
C VAL A 189 5.85 -40.51 34.21
N ILE A 190 4.59 -40.89 34.01
CA ILE A 190 3.69 -41.43 35.02
C ILE A 190 3.65 -42.93 34.83
N LYS A 191 4.12 -43.70 35.80
CA LYS A 191 4.27 -45.16 35.70
C LYS A 191 3.60 -45.87 36.87
N ASP A 192 2.95 -47.00 36.60
CA ASP A 192 2.51 -47.92 37.65
C ASP A 192 3.72 -48.58 38.33
N LYS A 193 3.80 -48.50 39.66
CA LYS A 193 4.86 -49.14 40.45
C LYS A 193 4.92 -50.65 40.28
N ASN A 194 3.79 -51.27 39.95
CA ASN A 194 3.63 -52.73 39.95
C ASN A 194 3.63 -53.34 38.53
N SER A 195 3.69 -52.53 37.48
CA SER A 195 3.68 -53.01 36.09
C SER A 195 4.53 -52.14 35.16
N ASN A 196 4.46 -52.42 33.85
CA ASN A 196 5.14 -51.63 32.82
C ASN A 196 4.21 -50.62 32.14
N ILE A 197 3.01 -50.39 32.69
CA ILE A 197 2.07 -49.40 32.18
C ILE A 197 2.57 -48.00 32.54
N SER A 198 2.66 -47.12 31.54
CA SER A 198 3.08 -45.74 31.72
C SER A 198 2.45 -44.80 30.71
N ALA A 199 2.28 -43.55 31.10
CA ALA A 199 1.94 -42.44 30.22
C ALA A 199 3.04 -41.37 30.28
N GLU A 200 3.17 -40.62 29.19
CA GLU A 200 4.21 -39.61 29.05
C GLU A 200 3.62 -38.26 28.69
N VAL A 201 4.12 -37.21 29.33
CA VAL A 201 3.85 -35.81 28.97
C VAL A 201 5.14 -35.21 28.42
N THR A 202 5.11 -34.78 27.16
CA THR A 202 6.28 -34.18 26.49
C THR A 202 6.37 -32.70 26.82
N VAL A 203 7.51 -32.26 27.35
CA VAL A 203 7.79 -30.84 27.65
C VAL A 203 8.89 -30.35 26.72
N ILE A 204 8.53 -29.44 25.84
CA ILE A 204 9.42 -28.74 24.91
C ILE A 204 9.67 -27.34 25.48
N GLN A 205 10.92 -26.93 25.63
CA GLN A 205 11.26 -25.59 26.06
C GLN A 205 12.20 -24.94 25.04
N ASN A 206 11.78 -23.80 24.52
CA ASN A 206 12.53 -23.05 23.53
C ASN A 206 13.85 -22.55 24.10
N GLY A 207 14.88 -22.50 23.25
CA GLY A 207 16.13 -21.82 23.55
C GLY A 207 16.04 -20.32 23.25
N LEU A 208 17.12 -19.59 23.52
CA LEU A 208 17.21 -18.15 23.30
C LEU A 208 17.42 -17.73 21.84
N ASP A 209 17.73 -18.67 20.94
CA ASP A 209 17.84 -18.37 19.51
C ASP A 209 16.45 -18.51 18.86
N GLY A 210 15.98 -17.44 18.23
CA GLY A 210 14.67 -17.42 17.56
C GLY A 210 13.51 -17.10 18.51
N TYR A 211 13.39 -15.82 18.87
CA TYR A 211 12.26 -15.32 19.65
C TYR A 211 10.92 -15.67 18.99
N THR A 212 10.05 -16.30 19.78
CA THR A 212 8.62 -16.42 19.52
C THR A 212 7.88 -15.63 20.59
N PHE A 213 6.85 -14.88 20.21
CA PHE A 213 6.18 -13.97 21.14
C PHE A 213 5.45 -14.72 22.27
N GLY A 214 5.00 -15.95 22.01
CA GLY A 214 4.37 -16.82 23.00
C GLY A 214 2.88 -16.51 23.13
N ASP A 215 2.34 -16.80 24.31
CA ASP A 215 0.90 -16.67 24.58
C ASP A 215 0.50 -15.21 24.85
N THR A 216 -0.59 -14.77 24.21
CA THR A 216 -1.22 -13.46 24.41
C THR A 216 -2.36 -13.51 25.44
N GLU A 217 -2.59 -14.65 26.10
CA GLU A 217 -3.52 -14.79 27.22
C GLU A 217 -3.26 -13.74 28.31
N GLY A 218 -4.34 -13.25 28.91
CA GLY A 218 -4.31 -12.19 29.92
C GLY A 218 -4.21 -10.77 29.37
N ILE A 219 -4.01 -10.58 28.05
CA ILE A 219 -4.19 -9.25 27.43
C ILE A 219 -5.68 -9.06 27.16
N ALA A 220 -6.35 -8.49 28.16
CA ALA A 220 -7.78 -8.23 28.12
C ALA A 220 -8.12 -7.15 27.07
N ASP A 221 -9.28 -7.31 26.42
CA ASP A 221 -9.80 -6.29 25.52
C ASP A 221 -10.31 -5.09 26.33
N ASP A 222 -10.19 -3.90 25.74
CA ASP A 222 -10.79 -2.70 26.28
C ASP A 222 -12.32 -2.81 26.25
N VAL A 223 -12.97 -2.18 27.23
CA VAL A 223 -14.41 -2.31 27.44
C VAL A 223 -15.13 -1.30 26.53
N GLN A 224 -15.84 -1.79 25.52
CA GLN A 224 -16.71 -0.93 24.71
C GLN A 224 -17.90 -0.45 25.56
N LEU A 225 -18.10 0.87 25.56
CA LEU A 225 -19.21 1.51 26.25
C LEU A 225 -20.49 1.44 25.40
N GLU A 226 -21.61 1.23 26.08
CA GLU A 226 -22.94 1.22 25.46
C GLU A 226 -23.45 2.65 25.26
N VAL A 227 -23.69 3.05 24.00
CA VAL A 227 -24.42 4.28 23.67
C VAL A 227 -25.92 3.97 23.75
N VAL A 228 -26.62 4.58 24.71
CA VAL A 228 -28.04 4.34 24.94
C VAL A 228 -28.94 5.28 24.13
N ARG A 229 -28.39 6.42 23.67
CA ARG A 229 -29.13 7.44 22.92
C ARG A 229 -28.17 8.36 22.16
N GLY A 230 -28.62 8.87 21.02
CA GLY A 230 -27.92 9.91 20.26
C GLY A 230 -28.82 11.11 19.93
N GLU A 231 -28.23 12.27 19.71
CA GLU A 231 -28.87 13.47 19.15
C GLU A 231 -28.01 14.09 18.04
N ALA A 232 -28.59 14.39 16.88
CA ALA A 232 -27.93 15.13 15.81
C ALA A 232 -28.62 16.47 15.52
N SER A 233 -27.86 17.51 15.17
CA SER A 233 -28.41 18.81 14.77
C SER A 233 -29.11 18.80 13.40
N THR A 234 -28.78 17.82 12.56
CA THR A 234 -29.36 17.61 11.23
C THR A 234 -29.22 16.14 10.85
N ALA A 235 -30.12 15.61 10.04
CA ALA A 235 -30.04 14.25 9.50
C ALA A 235 -30.80 14.17 8.16
N HIS A 236 -30.32 13.31 7.26
CA HIS A 236 -31.07 12.89 6.08
C HIS A 236 -32.13 11.86 6.47
N GLY A 237 -33.25 11.82 5.73
CA GLY A 237 -34.35 10.89 6.03
C GLY A 237 -33.90 9.43 5.91
N GLY A 238 -33.97 8.67 7.00
CA GLY A 238 -33.55 7.27 7.06
C GLY A 238 -32.07 7.05 7.42
N GLU A 239 -31.29 8.12 7.56
CA GLU A 239 -29.85 8.11 7.92
C GLU A 239 -29.63 8.92 9.21
N GLY A 240 -30.46 8.64 10.23
CA GLY A 240 -30.42 9.29 11.55
C GLY A 240 -29.22 8.89 12.39
N ILE A 241 -29.03 9.56 13.53
CA ILE A 241 -27.83 9.35 14.37
C ILE A 241 -27.75 7.93 14.95
N GLU A 242 -28.89 7.28 15.16
CA GLU A 242 -28.99 5.88 15.60
C GLU A 242 -28.25 4.91 14.68
N LYS A 243 -28.06 5.27 13.41
CA LYS A 243 -27.29 4.51 12.42
C LYS A 243 -25.78 4.58 12.63
N SER A 244 -25.31 5.45 13.52
CA SER A 244 -23.89 5.54 13.86
C SER A 244 -23.50 4.73 15.09
N PHE A 245 -24.42 3.94 15.66
CA PHE A 245 -24.14 3.06 16.80
C PHE A 245 -25.08 1.85 16.81
N ASP A 246 -25.54 1.39 15.64
CA ASP A 246 -26.42 0.21 15.50
C ASP A 246 -25.65 -1.10 15.27
N SER A 247 -24.31 -1.03 15.31
CA SER A 247 -23.37 -2.12 15.04
C SER A 247 -23.43 -2.64 13.61
N ASP A 248 -23.93 -1.85 12.66
CA ASP A 248 -24.00 -2.19 11.23
C ASP A 248 -23.24 -1.16 10.39
N MET A 249 -22.01 -1.51 10.03
CA MET A 249 -21.12 -0.71 9.16
C MET A 249 -21.70 -0.40 7.76
N SER A 250 -22.79 -1.06 7.35
CA SER A 250 -23.46 -0.79 6.08
C SER A 250 -24.50 0.33 6.15
N THR A 251 -24.94 0.69 7.36
CA THR A 251 -25.78 1.87 7.58
C THR A 251 -24.92 3.06 7.98
N ILE A 252 -25.46 4.28 7.82
CA ILE A 252 -24.74 5.51 8.17
C ILE A 252 -25.69 6.52 8.78
N TYR A 253 -25.17 7.30 9.73
CA TYR A 253 -25.61 8.66 9.91
C TYR A 253 -25.15 9.51 8.73
N HIS A 254 -26.01 10.37 8.21
CA HIS A 254 -25.63 11.41 7.26
C HIS A 254 -26.39 12.72 7.56
N SER A 255 -25.66 13.84 7.61
CA SER A 255 -26.26 15.19 7.65
C SER A 255 -27.19 15.41 6.47
N ASN A 256 -28.17 16.30 6.55
CA ASN A 256 -29.15 16.44 5.45
C ASN A 256 -28.50 16.73 4.08
N TYR A 257 -29.06 16.14 3.01
CA TYR A 257 -28.68 16.38 1.61
C TYR A 257 -29.87 16.07 0.66
N PRO A 258 -29.92 16.65 -0.56
CA PRO A 258 -29.04 17.71 -1.07
C PRO A 258 -29.25 19.04 -0.31
N PHE A 259 -28.32 19.99 -0.46
CA PHE A 259 -28.48 21.32 0.12
C PHE A 259 -29.69 22.05 -0.48
N ALA A 260 -30.34 22.90 0.33
CA ALA A 260 -31.28 23.89 -0.18
C ALA A 260 -30.54 24.92 -1.05
N GLU A 261 -31.27 25.55 -1.98
CA GLU A 261 -30.70 26.57 -2.88
C GLU A 261 -29.99 27.69 -2.09
N GLY A 262 -28.73 27.96 -2.44
CA GLY A 262 -27.89 28.97 -1.77
C GLY A 262 -27.16 28.49 -0.50
N VAL A 263 -27.37 27.25 -0.05
CA VAL A 263 -26.64 26.66 1.08
C VAL A 263 -25.48 25.80 0.55
N THR A 264 -24.29 26.00 1.09
CA THR A 264 -23.07 25.28 0.69
C THR A 264 -22.49 24.37 1.78
N SER A 265 -23.00 24.45 3.02
CA SER A 265 -22.69 23.50 4.10
C SER A 265 -23.74 23.51 5.21
N HIS A 266 -23.79 22.46 6.02
CA HIS A 266 -24.60 22.38 7.25
C HIS A 266 -23.78 22.62 8.53
N TYR A 267 -22.55 23.13 8.42
CA TYR A 267 -21.67 23.26 9.58
C TYR A 267 -22.04 24.44 10.50
N PRO A 268 -21.83 24.28 11.83
CA PRO A 268 -21.36 23.05 12.47
C PRO A 268 -22.46 21.99 12.56
N VAL A 269 -22.12 20.73 12.24
CA VAL A 269 -22.97 19.58 12.51
C VAL A 269 -22.64 19.09 13.92
N MET A 270 -23.64 18.88 14.77
CA MET A 270 -23.44 18.43 16.15
C MET A 270 -23.98 17.02 16.29
N LEU A 271 -23.16 16.10 16.80
CA LEU A 271 -23.53 14.73 17.16
C LEU A 271 -23.24 14.52 18.64
N THR A 272 -24.26 14.16 19.43
CA THR A 272 -24.13 13.89 20.86
C THR A 272 -24.50 12.45 21.14
N TYR A 273 -23.62 11.73 21.83
CA TYR A 273 -23.74 10.34 22.22
C TYR A 273 -23.87 10.25 23.73
N TYR A 274 -24.92 9.62 24.24
CA TYR A 274 -25.22 9.50 25.66
C TYR A 274 -24.95 8.06 26.13
N PHE A 275 -24.30 7.93 27.29
CA PHE A 275 -23.96 6.64 27.88
C PHE A 275 -24.96 6.22 28.95
N LYS A 276 -24.90 4.95 29.31
CA LYS A 276 -25.68 4.37 30.41
C LYS A 276 -25.30 5.02 31.75
N GLU A 277 -26.28 5.20 32.63
CA GLU A 277 -26.04 5.65 34.00
C GLU A 277 -25.02 4.75 34.72
N ASN A 278 -24.14 5.34 35.52
CA ASN A 278 -23.03 4.67 36.21
C ASN A 278 -21.96 4.06 35.28
N THR A 279 -21.78 4.61 34.08
CA THR A 279 -20.57 4.33 33.29
C THR A 279 -19.38 4.93 34.06
N GLU A 280 -18.36 4.15 34.41
CA GLU A 280 -17.30 4.60 35.32
C GLU A 280 -16.17 5.38 34.61
N ALA A 281 -15.84 5.01 33.38
CA ALA A 281 -14.68 5.53 32.67
C ALA A 281 -14.91 5.66 31.16
N LEU A 282 -14.20 6.60 30.53
CA LEU A 282 -14.03 6.74 29.08
C LEU A 282 -12.60 7.20 28.78
N ASP A 283 -11.92 6.48 27.89
CA ASP A 283 -10.50 6.70 27.57
C ASP A 283 -10.27 7.09 26.12
N TYR A 284 -11.08 6.59 25.19
CA TYR A 284 -10.99 6.93 23.78
C TYR A 284 -12.27 6.59 23.01
N PHE A 285 -12.36 7.06 21.78
CA PHE A 285 -13.39 6.64 20.84
C PHE A 285 -12.81 6.42 19.44
N ILE A 286 -13.54 5.68 18.61
CA ILE A 286 -13.18 5.37 17.22
C ILE A 286 -14.31 5.81 16.31
N TYR A 287 -13.96 6.66 15.34
CA TYR A 287 -14.78 7.04 14.20
C TYR A 287 -14.56 6.07 13.05
N TYR A 288 -15.65 5.44 12.60
CA TYR A 288 -15.68 4.66 11.37
C TYR A 288 -16.44 5.47 10.31
N PRO A 289 -15.75 5.93 9.24
CA PRO A 289 -16.41 6.57 8.13
C PRO A 289 -17.25 5.57 7.35
N ARG A 290 -18.06 6.08 6.43
CA ARG A 290 -18.80 5.26 5.47
C ARG A 290 -17.89 4.30 4.71
N ILE A 291 -18.36 3.07 4.48
CA ILE A 291 -17.59 2.01 3.80
C ILE A 291 -17.44 2.21 2.29
N SER A 292 -18.25 3.10 1.68
CA SER A 292 -18.21 3.39 0.24
C SER A 292 -18.56 4.85 -0.01
N GLY A 293 -17.82 5.49 -0.91
CA GLY A 293 -17.89 6.93 -1.16
C GLY A 293 -17.16 7.77 -0.10
N SER A 294 -17.07 9.08 -0.32
CA SER A 294 -16.37 9.99 0.59
C SER A 294 -17.24 11.08 1.19
N ASN A 295 -18.48 11.25 0.70
CA ASN A 295 -19.36 12.36 1.12
C ASN A 295 -19.57 12.33 2.63
N GLY A 296 -19.27 13.45 3.29
CA GLY A 296 -19.43 13.63 4.72
C GLY A 296 -18.30 13.10 5.61
N ASN A 297 -17.22 12.53 5.07
CA ASN A 297 -16.09 12.12 5.91
C ASN A 297 -15.57 13.33 6.72
N PHE A 298 -15.42 13.17 8.04
CA PHE A 298 -15.13 14.27 8.95
C PHE A 298 -13.76 14.91 8.68
N GLY A 299 -13.71 16.24 8.74
CA GLY A 299 -12.48 17.03 8.80
C GLY A 299 -12.24 17.51 10.22
N GLU A 300 -12.22 18.83 10.43
CA GLU A 300 -12.05 19.43 11.75
C GLU A 300 -13.29 19.24 12.64
N VAL A 301 -13.07 18.78 13.86
CA VAL A 301 -14.09 18.51 14.86
C VAL A 301 -13.62 19.02 16.22
N GLU A 302 -14.48 19.76 16.92
CA GLU A 302 -14.29 20.05 18.35
C GLU A 302 -15.00 18.97 19.17
N ILE A 303 -14.32 18.46 20.20
CA ILE A 303 -14.82 17.37 21.03
C ILE A 303 -15.10 17.92 22.42
N GLN A 304 -16.32 17.69 22.90
CA GLN A 304 -16.77 18.09 24.22
C GLN A 304 -17.28 16.88 25.00
N VAL A 305 -17.16 16.93 26.32
CA VAL A 305 -17.60 15.87 27.23
C VAL A 305 -18.45 16.45 28.35
N SER A 306 -19.43 15.68 28.81
CA SER A 306 -20.24 15.94 30.00
C SER A 306 -20.08 14.76 30.96
N THR A 307 -19.91 15.02 32.25
CA THR A 307 -19.75 14.01 33.31
C THR A 307 -20.80 14.17 34.41
N GLU A 308 -20.88 13.22 35.34
CA GLU A 308 -21.74 13.37 36.53
C GLU A 308 -21.37 14.57 37.40
N GLU A 309 -20.07 14.84 37.57
CA GLU A 309 -19.56 15.96 38.35
C GLU A 309 -19.71 17.29 37.59
N HIS A 310 -19.42 17.28 36.29
CA HIS A 310 -19.50 18.43 35.40
C HIS A 310 -20.56 18.18 34.30
N PRO A 311 -21.85 18.42 34.58
CA PRO A 311 -22.93 18.09 33.64
C PRO A 311 -22.99 19.02 32.43
N ALA A 312 -22.35 20.19 32.46
CA ALA A 312 -22.19 21.03 31.28
C ALA A 312 -21.17 20.40 30.31
N PHE A 313 -21.33 20.63 29.01
CA PHE A 313 -20.34 20.18 28.03
C PHE A 313 -19.10 21.06 28.09
N GLU A 314 -17.95 20.45 28.34
CA GLU A 314 -16.63 21.11 28.37
C GLU A 314 -15.77 20.57 27.23
N SER A 315 -15.03 21.45 26.55
CA SER A 315 -14.14 21.07 25.45
C SER A 315 -12.91 20.33 25.97
N VAL A 316 -12.59 19.19 25.37
CA VAL A 316 -11.36 18.43 25.63
C VAL A 316 -10.29 18.69 24.57
N THR A 317 -10.67 19.28 23.43
CA THR A 317 -9.74 19.69 22.36
C THR A 317 -9.26 21.14 22.53
N ASN A 318 -9.82 21.89 23.49
CA ASN A 318 -9.55 23.32 23.70
C ASN A 318 -9.71 24.13 22.39
N GLU A 319 -8.84 25.12 22.13
CA GLU A 319 -8.86 25.94 20.90
C GLU A 319 -8.37 25.19 19.66
N THR A 320 -7.72 24.04 19.84
CA THR A 320 -7.16 23.20 18.77
C THR A 320 -8.14 22.07 18.44
N ASN A 321 -9.02 22.28 17.45
CA ASN A 321 -9.88 21.22 16.91
C ASN A 321 -9.07 19.97 16.54
N PHE A 322 -9.69 18.80 16.61
CA PHE A 322 -9.10 17.58 16.10
C PHE A 322 -9.47 17.37 14.62
N ASP A 323 -8.49 17.17 13.74
CA ASP A 323 -8.71 16.93 12.31
C ASP A 323 -8.76 15.43 11.99
N PHE A 324 -9.93 14.96 11.57
CA PHE A 324 -10.16 13.59 11.09
C PHE A 324 -9.70 13.39 9.63
N GLY A 325 -9.18 14.44 8.98
CA GLY A 325 -8.48 14.40 7.70
C GLY A 325 -9.38 14.44 6.46
N SER A 326 -10.71 14.43 6.62
CA SER A 326 -11.67 14.33 5.51
C SER A 326 -11.44 13.12 4.61
N LYS A 327 -10.97 12.00 5.19
CA LYS A 327 -10.63 10.76 4.47
C LYS A 327 -11.54 9.60 4.90
N GLY A 328 -11.60 8.56 4.06
CA GLY A 328 -12.33 7.31 4.36
C GLY A 328 -11.53 6.35 5.25
N ALA A 329 -10.71 6.86 6.16
CA ALA A 329 -9.90 6.07 7.07
C ALA A 329 -10.54 6.01 8.45
N VAL A 330 -10.41 4.88 9.14
CA VAL A 330 -10.79 4.74 10.55
C VAL A 330 -9.85 5.59 11.40
N VAL A 331 -10.41 6.37 12.32
CA VAL A 331 -9.66 7.32 13.14
C VAL A 331 -10.03 7.15 14.61
N SER A 332 -9.05 7.05 15.49
CA SER A 332 -9.25 7.07 16.95
C SER A 332 -8.84 8.40 17.57
N PHE A 333 -9.62 8.87 18.53
CA PHE A 333 -9.28 9.98 19.42
C PHE A 333 -9.12 9.46 20.85
N SER A 334 -7.96 9.69 21.45
CA SER A 334 -7.70 9.35 22.87
C SER A 334 -7.78 10.62 23.71
N PHE A 335 -8.41 10.53 24.88
CA PHE A 335 -8.39 11.62 25.85
C PHE A 335 -7.05 11.63 26.59
N ASP A 336 -6.52 12.81 26.91
CA ASP A 336 -5.26 12.95 27.65
C ASP A 336 -5.33 12.28 29.03
N ASN A 337 -6.52 12.27 29.63
CA ASN A 337 -6.80 11.63 30.91
C ASN A 337 -8.10 10.84 30.80
N THR A 338 -8.21 9.73 31.55
CA THR A 338 -9.45 8.97 31.69
C THR A 338 -10.57 9.88 32.20
N ILE A 339 -11.63 10.01 31.42
CA ILE A 339 -12.83 10.74 31.83
C ILE A 339 -13.58 9.88 32.84
N GLN A 340 -13.68 10.37 34.07
CA GLN A 340 -14.43 9.71 35.13
C GLN A 340 -15.93 10.01 34.99
N LYS A 341 -16.74 8.97 35.12
CA LYS A 341 -18.21 9.04 35.13
C LYS A 341 -18.82 9.84 33.96
N PRO A 342 -18.49 9.47 32.70
CA PRO A 342 -18.97 10.18 31.53
C PRO A 342 -20.49 10.00 31.36
N LYS A 343 -21.18 11.11 31.06
CA LYS A 343 -22.60 11.11 30.69
C LYS A 343 -22.80 11.15 29.18
N ALA A 344 -22.00 11.95 28.49
CA ALA A 344 -22.11 12.11 27.05
C ALA A 344 -20.83 12.67 26.42
N VAL A 345 -20.62 12.34 25.14
CA VAL A 345 -19.64 13.00 24.26
C VAL A 345 -20.39 13.75 23.17
N ARG A 346 -19.99 14.99 22.89
CA ARG A 346 -20.48 15.78 21.77
C ARG A 346 -19.35 16.08 20.80
N LEU A 347 -19.57 15.75 19.53
CA LEU A 347 -18.72 16.12 18.40
C LEU A 347 -19.36 17.31 17.69
N ILE A 348 -18.62 18.40 17.55
CA ILE A 348 -19.00 19.60 16.78
C ILE A 348 -18.15 19.60 15.52
N ILE A 349 -18.70 19.03 14.44
CA ILE A 349 -18.04 18.89 13.15
C ILE A 349 -18.09 20.23 12.42
N LYS A 350 -16.90 20.80 12.16
CA LYS A 350 -16.69 22.11 11.53
C LYS A 350 -16.38 22.00 10.04
N SER A 351 -15.83 20.87 9.60
CA SER A 351 -15.61 20.58 8.17
C SER A 351 -15.70 19.09 7.85
N GLY A 352 -15.75 18.77 6.56
CA GLY A 352 -15.90 17.43 6.01
C GLY A 352 -16.14 17.45 4.50
N VAL A 353 -16.05 16.28 3.87
CA VAL A 353 -16.10 16.18 2.40
C VAL A 353 -17.44 16.68 1.85
N ASN A 354 -17.36 17.56 0.85
CA ASN A 354 -18.48 18.22 0.16
C ASN A 354 -19.44 19.02 1.08
N GLY A 355 -19.00 19.44 2.26
CA GLY A 355 -19.84 20.26 3.15
C GLY A 355 -20.81 19.47 4.04
N HIS A 356 -20.67 18.14 4.10
CA HIS A 356 -21.51 17.23 4.89
C HIS A 356 -20.75 16.57 6.05
N ALA A 357 -21.48 15.89 6.92
CA ALA A 357 -20.96 14.98 7.95
C ALA A 357 -21.65 13.61 7.81
N SER A 358 -20.87 12.53 7.83
CA SER A 358 -21.37 11.15 7.82
C SER A 358 -20.54 10.24 8.72
N CYS A 359 -21.19 9.23 9.30
CA CYS A 359 -20.57 8.31 10.25
C CYS A 359 -21.24 6.95 10.12
N ALA A 360 -20.49 5.91 9.79
CA ALA A 360 -20.99 4.54 9.80
C ALA A 360 -21.11 4.03 11.24
N GLU A 361 -20.05 4.18 12.02
CA GLU A 361 -20.04 3.74 13.42
C GLU A 361 -19.20 4.69 14.26
N MET A 362 -19.65 4.94 15.50
CA MET A 362 -18.94 5.69 16.52
C MET A 362 -18.90 4.84 17.79
N LYS A 363 -17.71 4.37 18.16
CA LYS A 363 -17.52 3.45 19.27
C LYS A 363 -16.67 4.07 20.36
N PHE A 364 -17.11 3.94 21.62
CA PHE A 364 -16.47 4.53 22.79
C PHE A 364 -15.93 3.43 23.68
N PHE A 365 -14.79 3.65 24.34
CA PHE A 365 -14.09 2.61 25.08
C PHE A 365 -13.49 3.12 26.39
N ALA A 366 -13.50 2.26 27.40
CA ALA A 366 -12.70 2.37 28.61
C ALA A 366 -11.57 1.33 28.57
N ARG A 367 -10.38 1.70 29.03
CA ARG A 367 -9.25 0.78 29.16
C ARG A 367 -9.55 -0.28 30.21
N ASN A 368 -9.10 -1.49 29.96
CA ASN A 368 -9.32 -2.57 30.91
C ASN A 368 -8.41 -2.41 32.16
N PRO A 369 -8.97 -2.27 33.37
CA PRO A 369 -8.17 -2.08 34.59
C PRO A 369 -7.39 -3.35 35.00
N GLU A 370 -7.76 -4.53 34.48
CA GLU A 370 -7.05 -5.80 34.72
C GLU A 370 -5.88 -6.02 33.74
N GLY A 371 -5.62 -5.06 32.85
CA GLY A 371 -4.52 -5.09 31.89
C GLY A 371 -3.14 -5.02 32.56
N PHE A 372 -2.12 -5.52 31.86
CA PHE A 372 -0.73 -5.39 32.30
C PHE A 372 -0.30 -3.93 32.32
N ASP A 373 0.30 -3.47 33.42
CA ASP A 373 0.98 -2.18 33.52
C ASP A 373 2.44 -2.31 33.04
N PRO A 374 2.81 -1.70 31.89
CA PRO A 374 4.18 -1.71 31.37
C PRO A 374 5.25 -1.26 32.37
N LEU A 375 4.93 -0.30 33.24
CA LEU A 375 5.91 0.32 34.14
C LEU A 375 6.39 -0.62 35.26
N THR A 376 5.71 -1.76 35.42
CA THR A 376 6.14 -2.83 36.35
C THR A 376 7.48 -3.45 35.95
N LEU A 377 7.78 -3.55 34.65
CA LEU A 377 9.00 -4.16 34.11
C LEU A 377 9.79 -3.23 33.16
N PHE A 378 9.11 -2.34 32.46
CA PHE A 378 9.69 -1.55 31.38
C PHE A 378 9.81 -0.08 31.72
N MET A 379 10.68 0.65 31.00
CA MET A 379 10.92 2.07 31.23
C MET A 379 9.72 2.95 30.88
N ASP A 380 8.93 2.54 29.91
CA ASP A 380 7.77 3.27 29.39
C ASP A 380 6.75 2.29 28.77
N VAL A 381 5.64 2.84 28.28
CA VAL A 381 4.51 2.09 27.70
C VAL A 381 4.84 1.35 26.41
N THR A 382 5.98 1.63 25.76
CA THR A 382 6.40 0.92 24.54
C THR A 382 6.93 -0.47 24.84
N CYS A 383 7.25 -0.78 26.10
CA CYS A 383 7.93 -2.00 26.51
C CYS A 383 9.22 -2.27 25.70
N SER A 384 9.88 -1.22 25.18
CA SER A 384 11.06 -1.36 24.30
C SER A 384 12.37 -1.56 25.06
N LYS A 385 12.36 -1.28 26.37
CA LYS A 385 13.54 -1.40 27.23
C LYS A 385 13.13 -1.70 28.67
N LEU A 386 13.85 -2.62 29.31
CA LEU A 386 13.70 -2.91 30.74
C LEU A 386 14.12 -1.72 31.60
N ARG A 387 13.45 -1.55 32.74
CA ARG A 387 14.01 -0.74 33.84
C ARG A 387 15.32 -1.35 34.34
N SER A 388 16.21 -0.49 34.83
CA SER A 388 17.56 -0.88 35.25
C SER A 388 17.60 -1.78 36.50
N ASP A 389 16.52 -1.83 37.28
CA ASP A 389 16.43 -2.60 38.52
C ASP A 389 15.75 -3.97 38.36
N ILE A 390 15.31 -4.34 37.15
CA ILE A 390 14.63 -5.61 36.90
C ILE A 390 15.59 -6.79 37.02
N THR A 391 15.21 -7.77 37.84
CA THR A 391 15.91 -9.05 37.99
C THR A 391 15.14 -10.21 37.35
N GLU A 392 15.79 -11.35 37.19
CA GLU A 392 15.15 -12.56 36.68
C GLU A 392 13.99 -13.04 37.58
N GLU A 393 14.10 -12.86 38.89
CA GLU A 393 13.04 -13.19 39.86
C GLU A 393 11.80 -12.32 39.66
N MET A 394 11.98 -11.01 39.41
CA MET A 394 10.88 -10.09 39.12
C MET A 394 10.16 -10.48 37.82
N ILE A 395 10.92 -10.88 36.80
CA ILE A 395 10.37 -11.37 35.53
C ILE A 395 9.58 -12.66 35.76
N LYS A 396 10.13 -13.64 36.51
CA LYS A 396 9.43 -14.90 36.83
C LYS A 396 8.10 -14.67 37.54
N ALA A 397 8.03 -13.68 38.41
CA ALA A 397 6.82 -13.29 39.15
C ALA A 397 5.75 -12.62 38.28
N CYS A 398 6.08 -12.11 37.09
CA CYS A 398 5.09 -11.56 36.17
C CYS A 398 4.07 -12.64 35.78
N THR A 399 2.77 -12.33 35.80
CA THR A 399 1.72 -13.30 35.45
C THR A 399 1.35 -13.27 33.97
N TYR A 400 1.82 -12.27 33.21
CA TYR A 400 1.49 -12.07 31.81
C TYR A 400 2.55 -12.72 30.89
N PRO A 401 2.24 -13.83 30.20
CA PRO A 401 3.24 -14.63 29.50
C PRO A 401 4.03 -13.86 28.43
N LEU A 402 3.35 -13.06 27.60
CA LEU A 402 3.98 -12.23 26.57
C LEU A 402 5.04 -11.29 27.17
N PHE A 403 4.65 -10.47 28.14
CA PHE A 403 5.54 -9.46 28.71
C PHE A 403 6.68 -10.08 29.53
N LYS A 404 6.41 -11.20 30.22
CA LYS A 404 7.45 -12.01 30.86
C LYS A 404 8.50 -12.47 29.84
N ASN A 405 8.05 -12.98 28.71
CA ASN A 405 8.91 -13.51 27.66
C ASN A 405 9.76 -12.40 27.02
N ILE A 406 9.13 -11.28 26.62
CA ILE A 406 9.84 -10.09 26.11
C ILE A 406 10.90 -9.63 27.11
N ALA A 407 10.51 -9.46 28.38
CA ALA A 407 11.42 -9.02 29.44
C ALA A 407 12.60 -9.97 29.60
N TYR A 408 12.36 -11.29 29.58
CA TYR A 408 13.43 -12.28 29.71
C TYR A 408 14.43 -12.22 28.54
N TYR A 409 13.94 -12.13 27.30
CA TYR A 409 14.81 -11.98 26.13
C TYR A 409 15.61 -10.66 26.17
N MET A 410 15.02 -9.57 26.65
CA MET A 410 15.73 -8.30 26.84
C MET A 410 16.80 -8.41 27.94
N LEU A 411 16.50 -9.07 29.06
CA LEU A 411 17.46 -9.29 30.15
C LEU A 411 18.68 -10.10 29.68
N LYS A 412 18.48 -11.04 28.75
CA LYS A 412 19.54 -11.88 28.18
C LYS A 412 20.20 -11.28 26.93
N ASP A 413 19.83 -10.07 26.52
CA ASP A 413 20.33 -9.39 25.31
C ASP A 413 20.14 -10.23 24.02
N LYS A 414 18.95 -10.85 23.91
CA LYS A 414 18.57 -11.75 22.80
C LYS A 414 17.26 -11.34 22.12
N TYR A 415 16.64 -10.24 22.54
CA TYR A 415 15.41 -9.74 21.92
C TYR A 415 15.70 -9.19 20.51
N PRO A 416 15.00 -9.64 19.45
CA PRO A 416 15.28 -9.20 18.08
C PRO A 416 14.65 -7.82 17.80
N ALA A 417 15.32 -6.76 18.23
CA ALA A 417 14.79 -5.40 18.16
C ALA A 417 14.72 -4.80 16.74
N ASP A 418 15.64 -5.15 15.83
CA ASP A 418 15.90 -4.44 14.55
C ASP A 418 14.66 -4.16 13.66
N PHE A 419 13.62 -5.00 13.72
CA PHE A 419 12.32 -4.78 13.03
C PHE A 419 11.13 -4.69 13.99
N ARG A 420 11.33 -5.07 15.25
CA ARG A 420 10.25 -5.07 16.24
C ARG A 420 10.12 -3.73 16.95
N ILE A 421 11.19 -2.98 17.10
CA ILE A 421 11.21 -1.70 17.81
C ILE A 421 11.83 -0.67 16.87
N ALA A 422 11.06 0.35 16.50
CA ALA A 422 11.55 1.42 15.67
C ALA A 422 10.87 2.75 16.01
N ASP A 423 11.58 3.84 15.77
CA ASP A 423 11.03 5.19 15.74
C ASP A 423 10.54 5.47 14.30
N PHE A 424 9.27 5.84 14.19
CA PHE A 424 8.61 6.12 12.91
C PHE A 424 8.46 7.61 12.72
N LYS A 425 9.06 8.14 11.65
CA LYS A 425 9.03 9.57 11.35
C LYS A 425 7.75 9.98 10.61
N PRO A 426 7.30 11.23 10.80
CA PRO A 426 6.21 11.80 10.01
C PRO A 426 6.60 11.97 8.55
N TYR A 427 5.62 11.80 7.66
CA TYR A 427 5.72 12.22 6.26
C TYR A 427 4.63 13.22 5.94
N GLN A 428 4.88 14.14 5.00
CA GLN A 428 3.81 15.00 4.54
C GLN A 428 2.81 14.15 3.77
N HIS A 429 1.52 14.43 3.88
CA HIS A 429 0.55 13.74 3.03
C HIS A 429 0.86 14.06 1.54
N PRO A 430 0.99 13.04 0.66
CA PRO A 430 1.46 13.23 -0.72
C PRO A 430 0.57 14.15 -1.58
N ASP A 431 -0.72 14.26 -1.25
CA ASP A 431 -1.68 15.20 -1.86
C ASP A 431 -1.19 16.66 -1.85
N ILE A 432 -0.49 17.08 -0.79
CA ILE A 432 -0.07 18.47 -0.62
C ILE A 432 0.98 18.83 -1.66
N GLN A 433 2.03 18.00 -1.78
CA GLN A 433 3.09 18.24 -2.75
C GLN A 433 2.61 18.02 -4.18
N ALA A 434 1.74 17.03 -4.40
CA ALA A 434 1.09 16.84 -5.69
C ALA A 434 0.33 18.09 -6.14
N THR A 435 -0.40 18.73 -5.23
CA THR A 435 -1.12 19.98 -5.50
C THR A 435 -0.16 21.13 -5.80
N ILE A 436 0.86 21.35 -4.96
CA ILE A 436 1.87 22.41 -5.13
C ILE A 436 2.61 22.27 -6.47
N ASN A 437 2.93 21.03 -6.86
CA ASN A 437 3.71 20.75 -8.06
C ASN A 437 2.86 20.49 -9.31
N LYS A 438 1.53 20.44 -9.18
CA LYS A 438 0.57 20.09 -10.22
C LYS A 438 0.84 18.69 -10.83
N THR A 439 1.08 17.69 -10.00
CA THR A 439 1.43 16.31 -10.41
C THR A 439 0.41 15.28 -9.89
N GLY A 440 0.69 13.99 -10.09
CA GLY A 440 0.05 12.90 -9.34
C GLY A 440 0.62 12.77 -7.93
N THR A 441 -0.05 11.95 -7.10
CA THR A 441 0.34 11.68 -5.72
C THR A 441 1.41 10.59 -5.65
N TYR A 442 2.44 10.84 -4.85
CA TYR A 442 3.46 9.86 -4.48
C TYR A 442 2.95 8.91 -3.37
N SER A 443 3.80 8.02 -2.87
CA SER A 443 3.42 6.94 -1.95
C SER A 443 2.75 7.41 -0.65
N LEU A 444 1.93 6.52 -0.10
CA LEU A 444 1.47 6.55 1.30
C LEU A 444 2.25 5.56 2.19
N LEU A 445 3.14 4.73 1.63
CA LEU A 445 3.73 3.56 2.29
C LEU A 445 5.19 3.77 2.71
N ASP A 446 5.56 5.01 3.07
CA ASP A 446 6.93 5.41 3.35
C ASP A 446 7.57 4.83 4.63
N ASN A 447 6.76 4.18 5.48
CA ASN A 447 7.13 3.62 6.78
C ASN A 447 6.85 2.11 6.84
N PRO A 448 7.61 1.27 6.10
CA PRO A 448 7.54 -0.17 6.26
C PRO A 448 8.05 -0.61 7.63
N THR A 449 7.37 -1.58 8.22
CA THR A 449 7.76 -2.13 9.54
C THR A 449 8.73 -3.30 9.44
N GLY A 450 8.67 -4.06 8.33
CA GLY A 450 9.31 -5.37 8.23
C GLY A 450 8.56 -6.47 8.98
N ILE A 451 7.34 -6.21 9.44
CA ILE A 451 6.46 -7.19 10.09
C ILE A 451 5.41 -7.66 9.11
N PHE A 452 5.20 -8.98 9.08
CA PHE A 452 4.12 -9.66 8.38
C PHE A 452 3.13 -10.24 9.39
N VAL A 453 1.85 -10.20 9.04
CA VAL A 453 0.76 -10.79 9.82
C VAL A 453 -0.07 -11.73 8.95
N LYS A 454 -0.60 -12.81 9.53
CA LYS A 454 -1.59 -13.68 8.89
C LYS A 454 -3.01 -13.22 9.19
N ALA A 455 -3.96 -13.55 8.31
CA ALA A 455 -5.38 -13.40 8.63
C ALA A 455 -5.74 -14.25 9.88
N GLY A 456 -6.49 -13.66 10.81
CA GLY A 456 -6.84 -14.22 12.11
C GLY A 456 -5.75 -14.09 13.20
N GLU A 457 -4.54 -13.63 12.87
CA GLU A 457 -3.45 -13.50 13.85
C GLU A 457 -3.65 -12.26 14.74
N THR A 458 -3.38 -12.41 16.03
CA THR A 458 -3.41 -11.30 17.00
C THR A 458 -2.08 -10.55 17.00
N LEU A 459 -2.12 -9.30 16.57
CA LEU A 459 -1.07 -8.31 16.67
C LEU A 459 -1.12 -7.57 18.00
N ILE A 460 -0.02 -7.60 18.75
CA ILE A 460 0.21 -6.80 19.93
C ILE A 460 1.24 -5.73 19.57
N VAL A 461 0.80 -4.47 19.64
CA VAL A 461 1.60 -3.31 19.23
C VAL A 461 1.57 -2.28 20.34
N MET A 462 2.74 -1.96 20.90
CA MET A 462 2.87 -0.92 21.91
C MET A 462 3.37 0.37 21.26
N VAL A 463 2.58 1.43 21.39
CA VAL A 463 2.84 2.74 20.76
C VAL A 463 3.25 3.72 21.84
N GLY A 464 4.32 4.48 21.60
CA GLY A 464 4.78 5.55 22.47
C GLY A 464 3.87 6.77 22.40
N GLU A 465 4.37 7.90 22.91
CA GLU A 465 3.64 9.17 22.79
C GLU A 465 3.45 9.54 21.32
N THR A 466 2.21 9.87 20.95
CA THR A 466 1.86 10.25 19.57
C THR A 466 1.89 11.76 19.35
N HIS A 467 2.11 12.56 20.41
CA HIS A 467 2.17 14.02 20.33
C HIS A 467 0.92 14.63 19.67
N GLY A 468 -0.26 14.06 19.98
CA GLY A 468 -1.55 14.45 19.41
C GLY A 468 -1.74 14.06 17.94
N GLN A 469 -0.81 13.32 17.33
CA GLN A 469 -0.92 12.86 15.95
C GLN A 469 -1.72 11.57 15.84
N HIS A 470 -2.38 11.40 14.70
CA HIS A 470 -3.09 10.18 14.35
C HIS A 470 -2.18 9.22 13.56
N LEU A 471 -2.07 7.98 14.04
CA LEU A 471 -1.34 6.92 13.39
C LEU A 471 -2.29 5.74 13.16
N SER A 472 -2.06 5.02 12.07
CA SER A 472 -2.70 3.74 11.83
C SER A 472 -1.71 2.73 11.28
N LEU A 473 -2.05 1.45 11.38
CA LEU A 473 -1.39 0.41 10.63
C LEU A 473 -2.16 0.16 9.34
N ARG A 474 -1.44 -0.06 8.25
CA ARG A 474 -1.98 -0.65 7.03
C ARG A 474 -1.38 -2.03 6.84
N VAL A 475 -2.23 -3.04 6.72
CA VAL A 475 -1.85 -4.41 6.32
C VAL A 475 -2.09 -4.53 4.83
N GLN A 476 -1.04 -4.78 4.06
CA GLN A 476 -1.05 -4.78 2.60
C GLN A 476 -0.76 -6.17 2.05
N ASP A 477 -1.70 -6.70 1.26
CA ASP A 477 -1.52 -8.00 0.58
C ASP A 477 -1.23 -7.78 -0.91
N MET A 478 -0.01 -8.12 -1.33
CA MET A 478 0.40 -8.05 -2.72
C MET A 478 0.11 -9.35 -3.49
N ASP A 479 -0.28 -10.42 -2.80
CA ASP A 479 -0.64 -11.73 -3.36
C ASP A 479 -2.07 -11.72 -3.90
N THR A 480 -2.31 -10.91 -4.94
CA THR A 480 -3.64 -10.74 -5.52
C THR A 480 -3.64 -11.21 -6.99
N PRO A 481 -3.90 -12.50 -7.27
CA PRO A 481 -3.93 -13.03 -8.63
C PRO A 481 -4.94 -12.29 -9.52
N ASN A 482 -4.57 -12.07 -10.79
CA ASN A 482 -5.41 -11.43 -11.80
C ASN A 482 -5.80 -9.97 -11.50
N ALA A 483 -5.18 -9.31 -10.51
CA ALA A 483 -5.44 -7.91 -10.19
C ALA A 483 -4.19 -7.20 -9.66
N ASP A 484 -4.33 -5.93 -9.32
CA ASP A 484 -3.37 -5.18 -8.52
C ASP A 484 -3.75 -5.27 -7.03
N GLY A 485 -2.75 -5.66 -6.22
CA GLY A 485 -2.89 -5.79 -4.78
C GLY A 485 -2.93 -4.47 -4.04
N PHE A 486 -2.56 -3.32 -4.64
CA PHE A 486 -2.42 -2.05 -3.91
C PHE A 486 -3.67 -1.71 -3.07
N ASN A 487 -4.86 -1.79 -3.65
CA ASN A 487 -6.11 -1.48 -2.94
C ASN A 487 -6.63 -2.65 -2.08
N ASN A 488 -6.00 -3.82 -2.13
CA ASN A 488 -6.27 -4.94 -1.25
C ASN A 488 -5.53 -4.78 0.09
N SER A 489 -6.02 -3.86 0.91
CA SER A 489 -5.48 -3.62 2.25
C SER A 489 -6.59 -3.58 3.31
N ILE A 490 -6.18 -3.53 4.58
CA ILE A 490 -7.02 -3.17 5.72
C ILE A 490 -6.23 -2.24 6.64
N SER A 491 -6.90 -1.34 7.33
CA SER A 491 -6.26 -0.38 8.24
C SER A 491 -6.81 -0.48 9.66
N TYR A 492 -5.93 -0.27 10.63
CA TYR A 492 -6.25 -0.29 12.05
C TYR A 492 -5.72 0.98 12.72
N SER A 493 -6.58 1.74 13.38
CA SER A 493 -6.16 2.91 14.14
C SER A 493 -5.25 2.51 15.30
N LEU A 494 -4.25 3.33 15.60
CA LEU A 494 -3.35 3.15 16.72
C LEU A 494 -3.59 4.20 17.81
N ARG A 495 -3.38 3.81 19.06
CA ARG A 495 -3.36 4.69 20.24
C ARG A 495 -2.10 4.47 21.06
N THR A 496 -1.69 5.47 21.84
CA THR A 496 -0.62 5.33 22.85
C THR A 496 -0.91 4.15 23.77
N GLY A 497 0.12 3.36 24.09
CA GLY A 497 0.03 2.16 24.92
C GLY A 497 -0.20 0.88 24.12
N ILE A 498 -0.82 -0.12 24.76
CA ILE A 498 -0.99 -1.46 24.21
C ILE A 498 -2.21 -1.51 23.26
N ASN A 499 -1.95 -1.90 22.02
CA ASN A 499 -2.96 -2.17 21.00
C ASN A 499 -3.01 -3.67 20.75
N LYS A 500 -4.19 -4.28 20.94
CA LYS A 500 -4.47 -5.66 20.57
C LYS A 500 -5.38 -5.66 19.34
N ILE A 501 -4.87 -6.15 18.23
CA ILE A 501 -5.51 -6.09 16.91
C ILE A 501 -5.59 -7.50 16.36
N VAL A 502 -6.77 -7.99 16.01
CA VAL A 502 -6.90 -9.23 15.24
C VAL A 502 -6.93 -8.86 13.77
N SER A 503 -5.91 -9.25 13.02
CA SER A 503 -5.84 -8.88 11.60
C SER A 503 -6.80 -9.73 10.78
N GLU A 504 -7.73 -9.13 10.04
CA GLU A 504 -8.68 -9.86 9.18
C GLU A 504 -8.03 -10.34 7.88
N LYS A 505 -6.91 -9.71 7.49
CA LYS A 505 -6.14 -10.03 6.29
C LYS A 505 -4.71 -10.38 6.64
N LYS A 506 -4.07 -11.15 5.75
CA LYS A 506 -2.62 -11.29 5.75
C LYS A 506 -1.97 -10.07 5.10
N GLY A 507 -0.69 -9.84 5.35
CA GLY A 507 0.09 -8.87 4.57
C GLY A 507 1.25 -8.24 5.33
N LEU A 508 2.02 -7.43 4.61
CA LEU A 508 3.08 -6.59 5.15
C LEU A 508 2.47 -5.38 5.86
N ILE A 509 3.03 -5.01 7.02
CA ILE A 509 2.52 -3.91 7.84
C ILE A 509 3.30 -2.62 7.57
N TYR A 510 2.56 -1.52 7.40
CA TYR A 510 3.09 -0.16 7.28
C TYR A 510 2.50 0.74 8.37
N VAL A 511 3.31 1.63 8.92
CA VAL A 511 2.83 2.69 9.83
C VAL A 511 2.43 3.89 9.00
N MET A 512 1.15 4.21 9.00
CA MET A 512 0.60 5.38 8.32
C MET A 512 0.71 6.57 9.26
N TYR A 513 1.81 7.32 9.14
CA TYR A 513 2.06 8.54 9.90
C TYR A 513 2.25 9.74 8.96
N HIS A 514 1.13 10.35 8.60
CA HIS A 514 1.10 11.50 7.68
C HIS A 514 0.62 12.76 8.37
N VAL A 515 1.26 13.88 8.07
CA VAL A 515 0.94 15.20 8.58
C VAL A 515 0.63 16.16 7.44
N ASN A 516 -0.18 17.19 7.72
CA ASN A 516 -0.48 18.24 6.75
C ASN A 516 0.60 19.35 6.75
N GLY A 517 1.26 19.56 7.89
CA GLY A 517 2.34 20.54 8.03
C GLY A 517 3.66 20.08 7.41
N ASN A 518 4.73 20.78 7.77
CA ASN A 518 6.09 20.36 7.44
C ASN A 518 6.53 19.25 8.41
N PRO A 519 6.90 18.05 7.93
CA PRO A 519 7.25 16.91 8.78
C PRO A 519 8.26 17.16 9.90
N VAL A 520 9.19 18.11 9.75
CA VAL A 520 10.21 18.36 10.78
C VAL A 520 9.71 19.12 12.00
N ASP A 521 8.48 19.61 11.94
CA ASP A 521 7.79 20.24 13.07
C ASP A 521 7.07 19.21 13.96
N TYR A 522 7.22 17.90 13.67
CA TYR A 522 6.54 16.81 14.35
C TYR A 522 7.55 15.76 14.83
N ASP A 523 7.30 15.19 16.00
CA ASP A 523 8.16 14.20 16.65
C ASP A 523 8.02 12.81 16.02
N GLU A 524 9.08 12.00 16.07
CA GLU A 524 9.00 10.59 15.71
C GLU A 524 8.24 9.80 16.79
N VAL A 525 7.49 8.78 16.38
CA VAL A 525 6.73 7.91 17.31
C VAL A 525 7.39 6.55 17.42
N LYS A 526 7.80 6.19 18.62
CA LYS A 526 8.34 4.86 18.91
C LYS A 526 7.24 3.81 18.93
N ILE A 527 7.38 2.75 18.14
CA ILE A 527 6.42 1.65 18.10
C ILE A 527 7.15 0.31 18.26
N HIS A 528 6.57 -0.56 19.08
CA HIS A 528 7.05 -1.90 19.36
C HIS A 528 6.02 -2.97 18.93
N PHE A 529 6.35 -3.72 17.89
CA PHE A 529 5.61 -4.87 17.39
C PHE A 529 6.03 -6.15 18.12
N ALA A 530 5.31 -6.48 19.21
CA ALA A 530 5.64 -7.61 20.08
C ALA A 530 5.30 -8.98 19.47
N SER A 531 4.26 -9.05 18.63
CA SER A 531 3.85 -10.25 17.89
C SER A 531 3.94 -10.05 16.37
N GLY A 532 3.37 -10.97 15.58
CA GLY A 532 3.62 -11.03 14.14
C GLY A 532 4.97 -11.64 13.80
N SER A 533 5.14 -11.98 12.52
CA SER A 533 6.37 -12.57 11.99
C SER A 533 7.28 -11.48 11.42
N VAL A 534 8.57 -11.55 11.73
CA VAL A 534 9.55 -10.65 11.10
C VAL A 534 9.76 -11.12 9.66
N ASN A 535 9.36 -10.28 8.69
CA ASN A 535 9.71 -10.43 7.28
C ASN A 535 11.03 -9.72 6.96
N GLY A 536 11.29 -8.60 7.63
CA GLY A 536 12.37 -7.68 7.31
C GLY A 536 12.09 -6.83 6.06
N TYR A 537 13.01 -5.91 5.79
CA TYR A 537 13.09 -5.11 4.56
C TYR A 537 14.54 -4.67 4.33
N PHE A 538 14.87 -4.26 3.11
CA PHE A 538 16.13 -3.58 2.82
C PHE A 538 15.92 -2.07 2.79
N ASP A 539 16.82 -1.31 3.40
CA ASP A 539 16.76 0.16 3.43
C ASP A 539 18.17 0.72 3.29
N VAL A 540 18.38 1.56 2.29
CA VAL A 540 19.69 2.13 1.96
C VAL A 540 20.30 2.96 3.10
N ALA A 541 19.47 3.49 4.00
CA ALA A 541 19.89 4.27 5.16
C ALA A 541 20.31 3.39 6.35
N LYS A 542 19.83 2.15 6.41
CA LYS A 542 20.06 1.23 7.55
C LYS A 542 20.98 0.05 7.23
N HIS A 543 20.96 -0.40 5.97
CA HIS A 543 21.53 -1.68 5.57
C HIS A 543 22.66 -1.54 4.53
N THR A 544 23.64 -2.44 4.65
CA THR A 544 24.80 -2.58 3.77
C THR A 544 24.52 -3.56 2.63
N ARG A 545 25.38 -3.59 1.60
CA ARG A 545 25.22 -4.50 0.44
C ARG A 545 25.24 -5.96 0.87
N GLU A 546 26.08 -6.28 1.84
CA GLU A 546 26.36 -7.62 2.35
C GLU A 546 25.16 -8.21 3.11
N GLN A 547 24.31 -7.36 3.69
CA GLN A 547 23.12 -7.79 4.43
C GLN A 547 21.96 -8.21 3.51
N TRP A 548 21.99 -7.89 2.22
CA TRP A 548 20.92 -8.18 1.26
C TRP A 548 20.48 -9.65 1.27
N GLY A 549 21.43 -10.57 1.12
CA GLY A 549 21.13 -12.00 1.05
C GLY A 549 20.53 -12.54 2.35
N THR A 550 21.02 -12.09 3.50
CA THR A 550 20.50 -12.49 4.82
C THR A 550 19.07 -12.01 5.02
N LEU A 551 18.81 -10.72 4.77
CA LEU A 551 17.49 -10.12 4.94
C LEU A 551 16.46 -10.76 4.00
N LEU A 552 16.79 -10.87 2.71
CA LEU A 552 15.88 -11.43 1.71
C LEU A 552 15.57 -12.91 1.94
N ASN A 553 16.53 -13.70 2.43
CA ASN A 553 16.30 -15.10 2.77
C ASN A 553 15.54 -15.30 4.09
N GLY A 554 15.51 -14.27 4.95
CA GLY A 554 14.71 -14.26 6.18
C GLY A 554 13.23 -13.91 5.95
N ALA A 555 12.87 -13.43 4.76
CA ALA A 555 11.49 -13.08 4.41
C ALA A 555 10.56 -14.29 4.58
N VAL A 556 9.45 -14.08 5.28
CA VAL A 556 8.40 -15.09 5.53
C VAL A 556 7.20 -14.91 4.58
N ASP A 557 7.06 -13.73 3.99
CA ASP A 557 6.08 -13.41 2.96
C ASP A 557 6.67 -13.59 1.54
N GLY A 558 5.79 -13.71 0.54
CA GLY A 558 6.20 -13.80 -0.87
C GLY A 558 6.78 -12.50 -1.44
N TYR A 559 6.61 -11.38 -0.74
CA TYR A 559 7.00 -10.04 -1.17
C TYR A 559 7.95 -9.38 -0.16
N PHE A 560 8.74 -8.44 -0.64
CA PHE A 560 9.79 -7.80 0.16
C PHE A 560 9.96 -6.33 -0.21
N ASP A 561 10.13 -5.50 0.81
CA ASP A 561 10.35 -4.07 0.67
C ASP A 561 11.82 -3.74 0.42
N VAL A 562 12.06 -2.89 -0.57
CA VAL A 562 13.37 -2.30 -0.86
C VAL A 562 13.22 -0.78 -0.88
N VAL A 563 13.84 -0.11 0.08
CA VAL A 563 13.60 1.30 0.41
C VAL A 563 14.83 2.15 0.10
N GLY A 564 14.63 3.17 -0.73
CA GLY A 564 15.64 4.16 -1.11
C GLY A 564 15.39 5.51 -0.46
N ASN A 565 15.99 6.56 -1.02
CA ASN A 565 15.76 7.94 -0.64
C ASN A 565 14.55 8.55 -1.37
N TYR A 566 14.28 8.10 -2.59
CA TYR A 566 13.25 8.62 -3.49
C TYR A 566 12.32 7.55 -4.05
N ALA A 567 12.70 6.27 -3.97
CA ALA A 567 11.92 5.13 -4.46
C ALA A 567 11.70 4.08 -3.36
N HIS A 568 10.59 3.36 -3.47
CA HIS A 568 10.26 2.21 -2.62
C HIS A 568 9.63 1.12 -3.50
N LEU A 569 10.22 -0.08 -3.44
CA LEU A 569 9.79 -1.24 -4.21
C LEU A 569 9.15 -2.26 -3.27
N THR A 570 8.03 -2.85 -3.67
CA THR A 570 7.49 -4.07 -3.05
C THR A 570 7.31 -5.12 -4.12
N PHE A 571 8.35 -5.95 -4.27
CA PHE A 571 8.47 -6.93 -5.36
C PHE A 571 8.54 -8.36 -4.81
N PRO A 572 8.28 -9.38 -5.67
CA PRO A 572 8.32 -10.77 -5.24
C PRO A 572 9.72 -11.19 -4.83
N VAL A 573 9.86 -11.85 -3.67
CA VAL A 573 11.11 -12.44 -3.18
C VAL A 573 11.73 -13.36 -4.24
N SER A 574 10.90 -14.12 -4.95
CA SER A 574 11.35 -15.03 -6.01
C SER A 574 12.09 -14.32 -7.16
N LYS A 575 11.74 -13.07 -7.47
CA LYS A 575 12.37 -12.25 -8.51
C LYS A 575 13.57 -11.48 -7.97
N LEU A 576 13.46 -10.93 -6.76
CA LEU A 576 14.55 -10.23 -6.07
C LEU A 576 15.76 -11.13 -5.78
N LYS A 577 15.56 -12.46 -5.64
CA LYS A 577 16.66 -13.42 -5.51
C LYS A 577 17.60 -13.46 -6.73
N SER A 578 17.17 -12.97 -7.89
CA SER A 578 18.03 -12.83 -9.07
C SER A 578 18.83 -11.53 -9.10
N THR A 579 18.51 -10.57 -8.23
CA THR A 579 19.21 -9.29 -8.10
C THR A 579 20.55 -9.48 -7.40
N SER A 580 21.62 -8.93 -8.00
CA SER A 580 22.99 -9.03 -7.46
C SER A 580 23.14 -8.42 -6.07
N ASN A 581 22.53 -7.26 -5.80
CA ASN A 581 22.37 -6.68 -4.47
C ASN A 581 21.24 -5.63 -4.43
N GLY A 582 20.56 -5.52 -3.28
CA GLY A 582 19.45 -4.58 -3.09
C GLY A 582 19.84 -3.10 -3.19
N ARG A 583 21.08 -2.74 -2.81
CA ARG A 583 21.55 -1.34 -2.83
C ARG A 583 21.66 -0.78 -4.24
N ASP A 584 22.27 -1.51 -5.17
CA ASP A 584 22.38 -1.06 -6.57
C ASP A 584 21.02 -1.01 -7.25
N LEU A 585 20.15 -1.97 -6.93
CA LEU A 585 18.79 -1.98 -7.44
C LEU A 585 18.06 -0.71 -7.02
N ILE A 586 17.95 -0.44 -5.71
CA ILE A 586 17.18 0.71 -5.24
C ILE A 586 17.80 2.05 -5.63
N ASN A 587 19.14 2.14 -5.66
CA ASN A 587 19.83 3.34 -6.14
C ASN A 587 19.49 3.67 -7.59
N LEU A 588 19.27 2.66 -8.44
CA LEU A 588 18.87 2.88 -9.83
C LEU A 588 17.46 3.50 -9.94
N PHE A 589 16.52 3.01 -9.13
CA PHE A 589 15.16 3.57 -9.08
C PHE A 589 15.16 4.97 -8.43
N ASP A 590 15.93 5.18 -7.36
CA ASP A 590 16.18 6.49 -6.77
C ASP A 590 16.69 7.48 -7.82
N ASP A 591 17.68 7.09 -8.62
CA ASP A 591 18.29 7.93 -9.65
C ASP A 591 17.27 8.34 -10.72
N ILE A 592 16.43 7.41 -11.18
CA ILE A 592 15.34 7.70 -12.13
C ILE A 592 14.39 8.75 -11.55
N VAL A 593 13.83 8.49 -10.37
CA VAL A 593 12.84 9.37 -9.72
C VAL A 593 13.43 10.74 -9.45
N TYR A 594 14.65 10.78 -8.89
CA TYR A 594 15.34 12.02 -8.59
C TYR A 594 15.62 12.84 -9.86
N LYS A 595 16.12 12.21 -10.92
CA LYS A 595 16.45 12.91 -12.18
C LYS A 595 15.24 13.52 -12.85
N GLU A 596 14.08 12.88 -12.80
CA GLU A 596 12.85 13.51 -13.28
C GLU A 596 12.45 14.74 -12.44
N GLN A 597 12.55 14.66 -11.11
CA GLN A 597 12.29 15.81 -10.24
C GLN A 597 13.27 16.98 -10.52
N ILE A 598 14.53 16.68 -10.83
CA ILE A 598 15.52 17.68 -11.27
C ILE A 598 15.14 18.28 -12.62
N PHE A 599 14.74 17.45 -13.59
CA PHE A 599 14.32 17.89 -14.93
C PHE A 599 13.11 18.83 -14.86
N MET A 600 12.17 18.56 -13.95
CA MET A 600 11.03 19.43 -13.66
C MET A 600 11.39 20.74 -12.95
N GLY A 601 12.65 20.93 -12.56
CA GLY A 601 13.13 22.11 -11.86
C GLY A 601 12.78 22.16 -10.38
N LEU A 602 12.29 21.06 -9.79
CA LEU A 602 11.84 21.04 -8.39
C LEU A 602 12.96 21.44 -7.44
N ARG A 603 14.20 21.00 -7.71
CA ARG A 603 15.38 21.44 -6.92
C ARG A 603 15.78 22.88 -7.22
N LYS A 604 15.74 23.33 -8.47
CA LYS A 604 16.12 24.72 -8.83
C LYS A 604 15.22 25.74 -8.11
N TYR A 605 13.92 25.48 -8.14
CA TYR A 605 12.91 26.37 -7.54
C TYR A 605 12.64 26.06 -6.07
N ASN A 606 13.59 25.36 -5.45
CA ASN A 606 13.62 25.01 -4.05
C ASN A 606 14.98 25.40 -3.49
N ASN A 607 15.00 26.34 -2.55
CA ASN A 607 16.25 26.88 -1.99
C ASN A 607 17.27 27.32 -3.09
N ASN A 608 16.79 27.89 -4.20
CA ASN A 608 17.60 28.33 -5.35
C ASN A 608 18.58 27.29 -5.91
N GLY A 609 18.22 26.00 -5.90
CA GLY A 609 19.09 24.93 -6.41
C GLY A 609 20.18 24.48 -5.42
N GLY A 610 20.19 25.03 -4.20
CA GLY A 610 21.08 24.60 -3.12
C GLY A 610 20.78 23.19 -2.62
N ILE A 611 21.58 22.75 -1.64
CA ILE A 611 21.30 21.50 -0.91
C ILE A 611 19.91 21.65 -0.27
N GLY A 612 19.11 20.58 -0.35
CA GLY A 612 17.78 20.58 0.22
C GLY A 612 17.80 20.80 1.72
N THR A 613 16.83 21.54 2.22
CA THR A 613 16.58 21.68 3.65
C THR A 613 15.31 20.95 4.05
N ASP A 614 15.23 20.70 5.34
CA ASP A 614 14.06 20.13 5.99
C ASP A 614 12.82 21.05 5.99
N THR A 615 12.94 22.27 5.47
CA THR A 615 11.83 23.22 5.28
C THR A 615 11.36 23.34 3.83
N ASP A 616 11.98 22.58 2.93
CA ASP A 616 11.69 22.59 1.51
C ASP A 616 10.32 21.96 1.18
N ASN A 617 9.55 22.57 0.27
CA ASN A 617 8.20 22.09 -0.07
C ASN A 617 8.03 21.63 -1.54
N ARG A 618 9.03 21.83 -2.41
CA ARG A 618 8.92 21.44 -3.83
C ARG A 618 9.38 20.01 -4.11
N MET A 619 10.47 19.57 -3.50
CA MET A 619 10.97 18.20 -3.69
C MET A 619 10.08 17.23 -2.93
N PHE A 620 9.66 16.13 -3.56
CA PHE A 620 8.82 15.15 -2.90
C PHE A 620 9.56 14.53 -1.72
N ARG A 621 8.89 14.52 -0.56
CA ARG A 621 9.38 13.89 0.68
C ARG A 621 8.93 12.45 0.78
N ASN A 622 7.77 12.13 0.20
CA ASN A 622 7.33 10.77 -0.04
C ASN A 622 8.14 10.14 -1.17
N ARG A 623 8.27 8.83 -1.14
CA ARG A 623 8.91 8.06 -2.21
C ARG A 623 7.93 7.77 -3.34
N MET A 624 8.46 7.59 -4.55
CA MET A 624 7.73 6.95 -5.63
C MET A 624 7.61 5.46 -5.32
N TYR A 625 6.41 4.92 -5.36
CA TYR A 625 6.16 3.52 -5.04
C TYR A 625 6.02 2.66 -6.29
N PHE A 626 6.74 1.55 -6.32
CA PHE A 626 6.75 0.59 -7.41
C PHE A 626 6.29 -0.76 -6.87
N ASN A 627 5.10 -1.20 -7.28
CA ASN A 627 4.56 -2.49 -6.86
C ASN A 627 4.35 -3.43 -8.03
N VAL A 628 4.41 -4.72 -7.75
CA VAL A 628 4.05 -5.76 -8.71
C VAL A 628 2.53 -5.95 -8.77
N MET A 629 2.01 -6.27 -9.95
CA MET A 629 0.60 -6.64 -10.13
C MET A 629 0.45 -7.85 -11.08
N TYR A 630 -0.76 -8.42 -11.10
CA TYR A 630 -1.09 -9.67 -11.82
C TYR A 630 -2.28 -9.54 -12.76
N GLY A 631 -2.77 -8.31 -13.00
CA GLY A 631 -3.93 -8.01 -13.84
C GLY A 631 -3.84 -8.58 -15.25
N GLN A 632 -4.90 -9.25 -15.72
CA GLN A 632 -4.96 -9.78 -17.09
C GLN A 632 -5.18 -8.64 -18.08
N GLY A 633 -4.24 -8.44 -19.00
CA GLY A 633 -4.32 -7.37 -20.01
C GLY A 633 -3.68 -6.05 -19.57
N ASP A 634 -3.31 -5.93 -18.29
CA ASP A 634 -2.50 -4.83 -17.80
C ASP A 634 -1.01 -5.14 -18.03
N TYR A 635 -0.21 -4.11 -18.37
CA TYR A 635 1.24 -4.26 -18.53
C TYR A 635 2.01 -3.45 -17.51
N MET A 636 1.85 -2.12 -17.54
CA MET A 636 2.38 -1.17 -16.58
C MET A 636 1.39 0.00 -16.50
N TYR A 637 1.27 0.65 -15.35
CA TYR A 637 0.52 1.90 -15.24
C TYR A 637 0.96 2.74 -14.03
N SER A 638 0.53 3.99 -14.04
CA SER A 638 0.67 4.93 -12.91
C SER A 638 -0.67 5.52 -12.53
N THR A 639 -0.95 5.56 -11.24
CA THR A 639 -2.17 6.18 -10.69
C THR A 639 -1.87 6.79 -9.32
N SER A 640 -2.90 7.24 -8.61
CA SER A 640 -2.71 7.83 -7.28
C SER A 640 -1.96 6.86 -6.35
N TYR A 641 -0.91 7.38 -5.74
CA TYR A 641 -0.09 6.76 -4.70
C TYR A 641 0.86 5.63 -5.14
N HIS A 642 0.85 5.18 -6.41
CA HIS A 642 1.72 4.09 -6.86
C HIS A 642 1.90 4.00 -8.38
N THR A 643 2.94 3.26 -8.77
CA THR A 643 3.16 2.72 -10.11
C THR A 643 3.15 1.20 -10.03
N ALA A 644 2.45 0.54 -10.96
CA ALA A 644 2.23 -0.90 -10.94
C ALA A 644 2.82 -1.57 -12.18
N TYR A 645 3.42 -2.75 -11.98
CA TYR A 645 4.15 -3.47 -13.03
C TYR A 645 3.74 -4.93 -13.07
N HIS A 646 3.33 -5.41 -14.24
CA HIS A 646 2.90 -6.79 -14.39
C HIS A 646 4.04 -7.75 -14.05
N PHE A 647 3.73 -8.87 -13.39
CA PHE A 647 4.71 -9.87 -12.96
C PHE A 647 5.69 -10.33 -14.06
N SER A 648 5.25 -10.36 -15.32
CA SER A 648 6.10 -10.71 -16.48
C SER A 648 7.26 -9.75 -16.74
N THR A 649 7.23 -8.54 -16.17
CA THR A 649 8.25 -7.50 -16.34
C THR A 649 9.33 -7.55 -15.26
N MET A 650 9.11 -8.33 -14.19
CA MET A 650 9.95 -8.34 -13.00
C MET A 650 11.38 -8.81 -13.26
N ASP A 651 11.63 -9.66 -14.25
CA ASP A 651 13.00 -10.09 -14.59
C ASP A 651 13.85 -8.91 -15.09
N ASN A 652 13.24 -7.96 -15.79
CA ASN A 652 13.89 -6.72 -16.20
C ASN A 652 14.01 -5.75 -15.02
N LEU A 653 12.91 -5.50 -14.31
CA LEU A 653 12.87 -4.51 -13.21
C LEU A 653 13.73 -4.90 -12.00
N CYS A 654 13.97 -6.19 -11.76
CA CYS A 654 14.88 -6.68 -10.72
C CYS A 654 16.35 -6.79 -11.19
N SER A 655 16.67 -6.39 -12.43
CA SER A 655 18.02 -6.45 -13.01
C SER A 655 18.58 -5.07 -13.32
N VAL A 656 19.61 -4.66 -12.58
CA VAL A 656 20.30 -3.37 -12.79
C VAL A 656 20.87 -3.26 -14.20
N ASP A 657 21.44 -4.33 -14.74
CA ASP A 657 22.05 -4.31 -16.07
C ASP A 657 21.01 -4.18 -17.18
N GLN A 658 19.88 -4.90 -17.09
CA GLN A 658 18.82 -4.78 -18.09
C GLN A 658 18.18 -3.38 -18.04
N MET A 659 17.91 -2.85 -16.85
CA MET A 659 17.35 -1.51 -16.67
C MET A 659 18.27 -0.38 -17.16
N LYS A 660 19.58 -0.58 -17.25
CA LYS A 660 20.49 0.41 -17.89
C LYS A 660 20.30 0.52 -19.40
N THR A 661 19.63 -0.43 -20.04
CA THR A 661 19.40 -0.45 -21.49
C THR A 661 17.92 -0.53 -21.87
N ASN A 662 17.05 -0.94 -20.95
CA ASN A 662 15.62 -1.17 -21.16
C ASN A 662 14.79 -0.62 -19.98
N ASN A 663 14.75 0.70 -19.86
CA ASN A 663 14.05 1.42 -18.77
C ASN A 663 12.77 2.15 -19.22
N TRP A 664 12.40 2.11 -20.50
CA TRP A 664 11.30 2.93 -21.04
C TRP A 664 10.02 2.79 -20.20
N GLY A 665 9.59 1.57 -19.91
CA GLY A 665 8.39 1.27 -19.13
C GLY A 665 8.35 2.00 -17.78
N PRO A 666 9.24 1.70 -16.82
CA PRO A 666 9.26 2.38 -15.53
C PRO A 666 9.47 3.90 -15.65
N THR A 667 10.29 4.41 -16.56
CA THR A 667 10.44 5.87 -16.74
C THR A 667 9.16 6.52 -17.27
N HIS A 668 8.39 5.81 -18.11
CA HIS A 668 7.13 6.29 -18.65
C HIS A 668 6.05 6.40 -17.56
N GLU A 669 5.98 5.42 -16.64
CA GLU A 669 5.06 5.44 -15.51
C GLU A 669 5.43 6.49 -14.45
N VAL A 670 6.72 6.63 -14.12
CA VAL A 670 7.19 7.73 -13.26
C VAL A 670 6.87 9.09 -13.92
N GLY A 671 7.06 9.18 -15.24
CA GLY A 671 6.65 10.33 -16.04
C GLY A 671 5.15 10.64 -15.94
N HIS A 672 4.27 9.64 -15.86
CA HIS A 672 2.83 9.84 -15.63
C HIS A 672 2.54 10.43 -14.24
N SER A 673 3.23 9.93 -13.21
CA SER A 673 3.14 10.51 -11.86
C SER A 673 3.59 11.96 -11.85
N ASN A 674 4.66 12.28 -12.57
CA ASN A 674 5.26 13.62 -12.67
C ASN A 674 4.58 14.53 -13.71
N GLN A 675 3.61 14.02 -14.47
CA GLN A 675 3.01 14.72 -15.59
C GLN A 675 2.23 15.96 -15.12
N THR A 676 2.74 17.14 -15.46
CA THR A 676 2.22 18.41 -14.95
C THR A 676 0.85 18.77 -15.52
N ARG A 677 -0.16 18.83 -14.64
CA ARG A 677 -1.57 19.00 -15.00
C ARG A 677 -2.34 19.81 -13.94
N PRO A 678 -3.19 20.78 -14.36
CA PRO A 678 -3.37 21.26 -15.74
C PRO A 678 -2.15 22.10 -16.20
N GLY A 679 -1.95 22.19 -17.52
CA GLY A 679 -0.89 23.04 -18.10
C GLY A 679 -0.14 22.34 -19.22
N LEU A 680 0.82 21.47 -18.88
CA LEU A 680 1.59 20.72 -19.89
C LEU A 680 0.77 19.55 -20.45
N LYS A 681 -0.07 18.92 -19.63
CA LYS A 681 -1.07 17.95 -20.07
C LYS A 681 -2.39 18.65 -20.41
N TRP A 682 -2.70 18.74 -21.69
CA TRP A 682 -4.04 19.05 -22.22
C TRP A 682 -4.63 17.83 -22.94
N PHE A 683 -5.88 17.92 -23.40
CA PHE A 683 -6.54 16.81 -24.09
C PHE A 683 -5.68 16.25 -25.26
N GLY A 684 -5.58 14.92 -25.34
CA GLY A 684 -4.78 14.21 -26.34
C GLY A 684 -3.26 14.17 -26.07
N MET A 685 -2.81 14.60 -24.88
CA MET A 685 -1.39 14.63 -24.48
C MET A 685 -1.03 13.70 -23.30
N THR A 686 -1.98 12.89 -22.82
CA THR A 686 -1.80 11.98 -21.67
C THR A 686 -0.60 11.05 -21.85
N GLU A 687 -0.44 10.48 -23.05
CA GLU A 687 0.63 9.55 -23.44
C GLU A 687 1.81 10.24 -24.16
N VAL A 688 1.85 11.57 -24.10
CA VAL A 688 2.84 12.36 -24.85
C VAL A 688 3.76 13.08 -23.89
N THR A 689 3.22 13.91 -22.99
CA THR A 689 4.07 14.83 -22.22
C THR A 689 4.81 14.19 -21.07
N ASN A 690 4.35 13.04 -20.57
CA ASN A 690 5.12 12.20 -19.67
C ASN A 690 6.42 11.69 -20.33
N ASN A 691 6.39 11.41 -21.63
CA ASN A 691 7.54 10.88 -22.35
C ASN A 691 8.69 11.88 -22.52
N ILE A 692 8.49 13.17 -22.21
CA ILE A 692 9.60 14.14 -22.16
C ILE A 692 10.60 13.72 -21.07
N CYS A 693 10.09 13.31 -19.89
CA CYS A 693 10.92 12.77 -18.82
C CYS A 693 11.59 11.45 -19.22
N SER A 694 10.85 10.51 -19.83
CA SER A 694 11.41 9.23 -20.29
C SER A 694 12.58 9.42 -21.26
N MET A 695 12.42 10.35 -22.21
CA MET A 695 13.45 10.68 -23.20
C MET A 695 14.68 11.31 -22.53
N TYR A 696 14.48 12.17 -21.52
CA TYR A 696 15.57 12.71 -20.71
C TYR A 696 16.35 11.62 -19.98
N ILE A 697 15.67 10.65 -19.35
CA ILE A 697 16.34 9.51 -18.68
C ILE A 697 17.13 8.66 -19.69
N GLN A 698 16.54 8.33 -20.85
CA GLN A 698 17.27 7.60 -21.90
C GLN A 698 18.55 8.34 -22.32
N LYS A 699 18.45 9.66 -22.56
CA LYS A 699 19.57 10.51 -22.94
C LYS A 699 20.68 10.50 -21.88
N LEU A 700 20.32 10.65 -20.61
CA LEU A 700 21.26 10.62 -19.48
C LEU A 700 21.99 9.28 -19.35
N TYR A 701 21.33 8.17 -19.71
CA TYR A 701 21.90 6.83 -19.61
C TYR A 701 22.66 6.43 -20.88
N GLY A 702 22.75 7.32 -21.88
CA GLY A 702 23.40 7.03 -23.16
C GLY A 702 22.60 6.05 -24.03
N ILE A 703 21.30 5.89 -23.77
CA ILE A 703 20.40 5.07 -24.56
C ILE A 703 19.90 5.91 -25.74
N ASN A 704 19.93 5.33 -26.95
CA ASN A 704 19.33 5.98 -28.11
C ASN A 704 17.83 6.19 -27.87
N SER A 705 17.36 7.38 -28.22
CA SER A 705 15.99 7.78 -27.96
C SER A 705 14.97 6.90 -28.69
N ARG A 706 13.80 6.67 -28.08
CA ARG A 706 12.71 5.91 -28.70
C ARG A 706 12.32 6.48 -30.08
N LEU A 707 12.36 7.81 -30.22
CA LEU A 707 12.09 8.51 -31.48
C LEU A 707 13.09 8.16 -32.59
N LEU A 708 14.34 7.87 -32.24
CA LEU A 708 15.38 7.49 -33.19
C LEU A 708 15.34 6.00 -33.54
N THR A 709 15.06 5.13 -32.56
CA THR A 709 15.22 3.66 -32.70
C THR A 709 13.98 2.93 -33.17
N THR A 710 12.80 3.53 -33.09
CA THR A 710 11.54 2.86 -33.40
C THR A 710 10.98 3.31 -34.75
N THR A 711 10.60 2.32 -35.57
CA THR A 711 9.97 2.51 -36.87
C THR A 711 8.44 2.52 -36.72
N PRO A 712 7.74 3.64 -37.02
CA PRO A 712 6.28 3.74 -36.86
C PRO A 712 5.50 2.86 -37.83
N SER A 713 6.06 2.64 -39.03
CA SER A 713 5.52 1.74 -40.05
C SER A 713 6.59 1.45 -41.10
N ASN A 714 6.35 0.48 -41.98
CA ASN A 714 7.28 0.15 -43.07
C ASN A 714 7.57 1.32 -44.05
N ALA A 715 6.81 2.43 -43.96
CA ALA A 715 6.96 3.59 -44.83
C ALA A 715 7.99 4.62 -44.32
N TYR A 716 8.43 4.52 -43.07
CA TYR A 716 9.35 5.50 -42.47
C TYR A 716 10.44 4.80 -41.67
N SER A 717 11.62 5.39 -41.61
CA SER A 717 12.77 4.84 -40.89
C SER A 717 12.62 4.98 -39.38
N ASN A 718 12.07 6.13 -38.93
CA ASN A 718 11.85 6.43 -37.51
C ASN A 718 10.77 7.52 -37.32
N TYR A 719 10.46 7.86 -36.07
CA TYR A 719 9.43 8.84 -35.74
C TYR A 719 9.78 10.28 -36.15
N TYR A 720 11.06 10.66 -36.17
CA TYR A 720 11.46 11.97 -36.69
C TYR A 720 11.09 12.14 -38.16
N GLU A 721 11.42 11.16 -39.00
CA GLU A 721 11.09 11.14 -40.43
C GLU A 721 9.56 11.18 -40.64
N HIS A 722 8.83 10.40 -39.86
CA HIS A 722 7.37 10.32 -39.93
C HIS A 722 6.71 11.66 -39.56
N ALA A 723 7.01 12.17 -38.37
CA ALA A 723 6.40 13.39 -37.84
C ALA A 723 6.72 14.62 -38.70
N MET A 724 7.98 14.79 -39.11
CA MET A 724 8.39 15.91 -39.98
C MET A 724 7.73 15.83 -41.36
N THR A 725 7.62 14.62 -41.93
CA THR A 725 6.93 14.43 -43.22
C THR A 725 5.46 14.80 -43.12
N LEU A 726 4.76 14.33 -42.08
CA LEU A 726 3.34 14.64 -41.86
C LEU A 726 3.10 16.12 -41.59
N ALA A 727 3.89 16.73 -40.70
CA ALA A 727 3.72 18.13 -40.33
C ALA A 727 4.11 19.07 -41.46
N PHE A 728 5.24 18.84 -42.13
CA PHE A 728 5.80 19.80 -43.08
C PHE A 728 5.25 19.62 -44.49
N GLY A 729 4.72 18.44 -44.81
CA GLY A 729 3.98 18.19 -46.05
C GLY A 729 2.53 18.67 -46.04
N ASN A 730 2.02 19.10 -44.87
CA ASN A 730 0.66 19.60 -44.69
C ASN A 730 0.64 21.01 -44.08
N ASN A 731 0.45 22.03 -44.91
CA ASN A 731 0.38 23.43 -44.47
C ASN A 731 -0.84 23.76 -43.60
N ASP A 732 -1.80 22.84 -43.46
CA ASP A 732 -2.98 22.97 -42.61
C ASP A 732 -2.93 22.07 -41.36
N ILE A 733 -1.74 21.57 -40.99
CA ILE A 733 -1.58 20.75 -39.79
C ILE A 733 -1.95 21.54 -38.52
N PHE A 734 -2.81 20.93 -37.71
CA PHE A 734 -3.11 21.34 -36.34
C PHE A 734 -2.51 20.27 -35.43
N HIS A 735 -1.62 20.65 -34.50
CA HIS A 735 -0.79 19.68 -33.74
C HIS A 735 -1.61 18.53 -33.12
N ALA A 736 -2.77 18.87 -32.55
CA ALA A 736 -3.68 17.89 -31.94
C ALA A 736 -4.14 16.77 -32.91
N LYS A 737 -4.08 17.00 -34.24
CA LYS A 737 -4.44 16.04 -35.29
C LYS A 737 -3.30 15.10 -35.71
N LEU A 738 -2.08 15.26 -35.20
CA LEU A 738 -1.06 14.22 -35.34
C LEU A 738 -1.57 12.96 -34.63
N GLY A 739 -1.64 11.84 -35.33
CA GLY A 739 -2.34 10.65 -34.82
C GLY A 739 -1.54 9.88 -33.76
N ASP A 740 -0.25 9.70 -33.98
CA ASP A 740 0.64 8.94 -33.10
C ASP A 740 1.19 9.80 -31.96
N VAL A 741 1.28 9.23 -30.76
CA VAL A 741 1.79 9.89 -29.56
C VAL A 741 3.25 10.32 -29.70
N PHE A 742 4.06 9.54 -30.42
CA PHE A 742 5.46 9.84 -30.66
C PHE A 742 5.63 10.93 -31.72
N ASP A 743 4.75 11.01 -32.72
CA ASP A 743 4.76 12.12 -33.68
C ASP A 743 4.48 13.45 -32.95
N LYS A 744 3.52 13.45 -32.01
CA LYS A 744 3.23 14.62 -31.16
C LYS A 744 4.42 14.98 -30.25
N LEU A 745 5.19 13.99 -29.80
CA LEU A 745 6.33 14.16 -28.88
C LEU A 745 7.54 14.83 -29.55
N VAL A 746 7.77 14.60 -30.85
CA VAL A 746 8.92 15.13 -31.59
C VAL A 746 9.21 16.61 -31.29
N PRO A 747 8.26 17.57 -31.45
CA PRO A 747 8.54 18.97 -31.18
C PRO A 747 8.95 19.28 -29.73
N PHE A 748 8.49 18.51 -28.74
CA PHE A 748 8.91 18.70 -27.36
C PHE A 748 10.38 18.29 -27.19
N TRP A 749 10.75 17.12 -27.70
CA TRP A 749 12.13 16.66 -27.57
C TRP A 749 13.11 17.48 -28.43
N GLN A 750 12.68 18.01 -29.57
CA GLN A 750 13.48 18.96 -30.37
C GLN A 750 13.83 20.23 -29.60
N LEU A 751 12.91 20.75 -28.80
CA LEU A 751 13.18 21.90 -27.94
C LEU A 751 14.28 21.56 -26.94
N GLU A 752 14.22 20.40 -26.30
CA GLU A 752 15.25 19.97 -25.35
C GLU A 752 16.63 19.83 -26.02
N LEU A 753 16.70 19.08 -27.12
CA LEU A 753 17.94 18.90 -27.89
C LEU A 753 18.56 20.23 -28.27
N TYR A 754 17.75 21.20 -28.69
CA TYR A 754 18.26 22.49 -29.10
C TYR A 754 18.65 23.38 -27.91
N MET A 755 17.80 23.50 -26.91
CA MET A 755 18.03 24.43 -25.80
C MET A 755 19.17 23.97 -24.92
N GLU A 756 19.15 22.72 -24.45
CA GLU A 756 20.19 22.21 -23.58
C GLU A 756 21.46 21.87 -24.37
N TYR A 757 21.35 21.02 -25.40
CA TYR A 757 22.54 20.39 -25.99
C TYR A 757 23.20 21.22 -27.11
N VAL A 758 22.50 22.19 -27.71
CA VAL A 758 23.10 23.11 -28.69
C VAL A 758 23.41 24.46 -28.07
N LEU A 759 22.50 25.02 -27.27
CA LEU A 759 22.66 26.36 -26.68
C LEU A 759 23.19 26.38 -25.25
N GLY A 760 23.31 25.22 -24.58
CA GLY A 760 23.78 25.15 -23.19
C GLY A 760 22.77 25.68 -22.15
N LYS A 761 21.49 25.80 -22.50
CA LYS A 761 20.41 26.29 -21.63
C LYS A 761 19.80 25.14 -20.84
N THR A 762 20.58 24.57 -19.91
CA THR A 762 20.23 23.39 -19.09
C THR A 762 18.99 23.55 -18.20
N ASP A 763 18.47 24.77 -18.06
CA ASP A 763 17.31 25.07 -17.23
C ASP A 763 16.03 25.30 -18.05
N PHE A 764 16.08 25.14 -19.37
CA PHE A 764 14.95 25.46 -20.25
C PHE A 764 13.65 24.76 -19.81
N TYR A 765 13.65 23.43 -19.67
CA TYR A 765 12.44 22.73 -19.22
C TYR A 765 12.10 23.02 -17.76
N LYS A 766 13.10 23.20 -16.89
CA LYS A 766 12.89 23.60 -15.48
C LYS A 766 12.03 24.86 -15.41
N ASP A 767 12.35 25.86 -16.23
CA ASP A 767 11.66 27.15 -16.29
C ASP A 767 10.27 27.03 -16.91
N VAL A 768 10.11 26.16 -17.92
CA VAL A 768 8.81 25.83 -18.53
C VAL A 768 7.86 25.21 -17.49
N TYR A 769 8.34 24.22 -16.74
CA TYR A 769 7.54 23.59 -15.68
C TYR A 769 7.19 24.58 -14.56
N GLU A 770 8.12 25.43 -14.16
CA GLU A 770 7.86 26.41 -13.11
C GLU A 770 6.84 27.46 -13.52
N TYR A 771 6.92 27.97 -14.75
CA TYR A 771 5.91 28.88 -15.28
C TYR A 771 4.51 28.27 -15.15
N ILE A 772 4.35 26.99 -15.45
CA ILE A 772 3.06 26.31 -15.31
C ILE A 772 2.64 26.23 -13.84
N ARG A 773 3.54 25.89 -12.92
CA ARG A 773 3.22 25.76 -11.48
C ARG A 773 2.74 27.06 -10.85
N VAL A 774 3.40 28.19 -11.14
CA VAL A 774 3.15 29.47 -10.44
C VAL A 774 2.12 30.37 -11.12
N ASN A 775 1.72 30.07 -12.36
CA ASN A 775 0.69 30.82 -13.05
C ASN A 775 -0.68 30.16 -12.91
N LYS A 776 -1.72 30.99 -13.05
CA LYS A 776 -3.13 30.57 -13.01
C LYS A 776 -3.42 29.55 -14.11
N ASP A 777 -4.21 28.54 -13.77
CA ASP A 777 -4.66 27.54 -14.72
C ASP A 777 -5.53 28.15 -15.82
N LEU A 778 -5.19 27.83 -17.06
CA LEU A 778 -5.98 28.22 -18.22
C LEU A 778 -7.21 27.31 -18.35
N PRO A 779 -8.38 27.86 -18.68
CA PRO A 779 -9.64 27.14 -18.58
C PRO A 779 -9.83 26.11 -19.69
N THR A 780 -9.29 26.32 -20.89
CA THR A 780 -9.47 25.40 -22.03
C THR A 780 -8.17 24.72 -22.48
N ASP A 781 -8.28 23.51 -23.02
CA ASP A 781 -7.15 22.76 -23.56
C ASP A 781 -6.47 23.44 -24.76
N GLY A 782 -7.25 24.16 -25.58
CA GLY A 782 -6.69 24.95 -26.68
C GLY A 782 -5.84 26.13 -26.20
N GLU A 783 -6.26 26.81 -25.12
CA GLU A 783 -5.46 27.86 -24.50
C GLU A 783 -4.16 27.30 -23.90
N ARG A 784 -4.21 26.12 -23.27
CA ARG A 784 -3.02 25.42 -22.75
C ARG A 784 -2.04 25.06 -23.87
N GLN A 785 -2.53 24.52 -25.00
CA GLN A 785 -1.71 24.19 -26.17
C GLN A 785 -0.95 25.40 -26.70
N ILE A 786 -1.63 26.54 -26.90
CA ILE A 786 -0.96 27.73 -27.44
C ILE A 786 -0.11 28.44 -26.39
N GLU A 787 -0.50 28.41 -25.11
CA GLU A 787 0.30 29.01 -24.03
C GLU A 787 1.66 28.30 -23.88
N PHE A 788 1.74 27.01 -24.17
CA PHE A 788 3.01 26.29 -24.22
C PHE A 788 4.03 26.98 -25.15
N ALA A 789 3.58 27.50 -26.30
CA ALA A 789 4.46 28.23 -27.23
C ALA A 789 5.00 29.54 -26.64
N TYR A 790 4.16 30.28 -25.91
CA TYR A 790 4.58 31.49 -25.19
C TYR A 790 5.54 31.15 -24.06
N ASN A 791 5.22 30.12 -23.27
CA ASN A 791 6.04 29.66 -22.16
C ASN A 791 7.44 29.25 -22.64
N CYS A 792 7.54 28.41 -23.67
CA CYS A 792 8.82 28.02 -24.25
C CYS A 792 9.59 29.23 -24.81
N SER A 793 8.93 30.17 -25.49
CA SER A 793 9.60 31.38 -25.98
C SER A 793 10.17 32.22 -24.82
N LYS A 794 9.40 32.33 -23.72
CA LYS A 794 9.81 33.01 -22.50
C LYS A 794 11.02 32.34 -21.84
N ALA A 795 10.97 31.04 -21.63
CA ALA A 795 12.04 30.25 -21.00
C ALA A 795 13.31 30.21 -21.87
N ALA A 796 13.17 30.09 -23.20
CA ALA A 796 14.30 30.09 -24.12
C ALA A 796 14.99 31.45 -24.22
N GLY A 797 14.26 32.55 -24.01
CA GLY A 797 14.71 33.89 -24.38
C GLY A 797 14.84 34.06 -25.90
N LEU A 798 13.98 33.36 -26.66
CA LEU A 798 13.97 33.33 -28.12
C LEU A 798 12.53 33.45 -28.63
N ASP A 799 12.34 34.06 -29.79
CA ASP A 799 11.06 34.03 -30.49
C ASP A 799 10.90 32.69 -31.22
N LEU A 800 10.18 31.74 -30.62
CA LEU A 800 9.94 30.41 -31.18
C LEU A 800 8.68 30.34 -32.05
N THR A 801 8.11 31.50 -32.45
CA THR A 801 6.84 31.55 -33.19
C THR A 801 6.89 30.68 -34.45
N ASP A 802 7.94 30.78 -35.27
CA ASP A 802 8.07 30.02 -36.51
C ASP A 802 8.08 28.51 -36.28
N PHE A 803 8.79 28.05 -35.24
CA PHE A 803 8.84 26.65 -34.85
C PHE A 803 7.45 26.11 -34.49
N PHE A 804 6.71 26.84 -33.65
CA PHE A 804 5.37 26.43 -33.22
C PHE A 804 4.29 26.58 -34.30
N VAL A 805 4.49 27.49 -35.26
CA VAL A 805 3.66 27.55 -36.48
C VAL A 805 3.92 26.32 -37.34
N LYS A 806 5.19 25.95 -37.55
CA LYS A 806 5.57 24.80 -38.39
C LYS A 806 5.03 23.47 -37.87
N TRP A 807 5.01 23.30 -36.55
CA TRP A 807 4.44 22.12 -35.88
C TRP A 807 2.93 22.19 -35.62
N GLY A 808 2.25 23.27 -36.04
CA GLY A 808 0.79 23.37 -35.96
C GLY A 808 0.22 23.68 -34.57
N PHE A 809 1.04 24.11 -33.61
CA PHE A 809 0.55 24.58 -32.30
C PHE A 809 -0.18 25.91 -32.44
N LEU A 810 0.36 26.82 -33.26
CA LEU A 810 -0.17 28.16 -33.51
C LEU A 810 -1.02 28.23 -34.79
N LYS A 811 -1.97 27.29 -34.91
CA LYS A 811 -2.95 27.18 -36.00
C LYS A 811 -4.35 27.12 -35.38
N SER A 812 -5.29 27.91 -35.90
CA SER A 812 -6.69 27.79 -35.50
C SER A 812 -7.27 26.47 -35.97
N GLY A 813 -8.04 25.79 -35.12
CA GLY A 813 -8.62 24.50 -35.46
C GLY A 813 -9.44 23.92 -34.32
N SER A 814 -10.11 22.81 -34.62
CA SER A 814 -10.78 21.96 -33.65
C SER A 814 -10.34 20.52 -33.85
N TYR A 815 -10.15 19.82 -32.75
CA TYR A 815 -9.92 18.39 -32.70
C TYR A 815 -10.82 17.81 -31.61
N GLU A 816 -11.69 16.89 -32.00
CA GLU A 816 -12.53 16.10 -31.12
C GLU A 816 -12.13 14.65 -31.31
N PHE A 817 -11.95 13.93 -30.22
CA PHE A 817 -11.61 12.52 -30.26
C PHE A 817 -12.13 11.85 -28.99
N ASN A 818 -12.40 10.56 -29.11
CA ASN A 818 -12.65 9.68 -27.98
C ASN A 818 -11.40 8.83 -27.83
N ASP A 819 -10.57 9.14 -26.83
CA ASP A 819 -9.44 8.28 -26.46
C ASP A 819 -9.84 7.35 -25.31
N SER A 820 -8.95 6.42 -24.97
CA SER A 820 -9.12 5.48 -23.86
C SER A 820 -9.29 6.17 -22.48
N TYR A 821 -9.07 7.49 -22.40
CA TYR A 821 -9.18 8.31 -21.19
C TYR A 821 -10.42 9.21 -21.17
N GLY A 822 -11.22 9.23 -22.24
CA GLY A 822 -12.53 9.87 -22.32
C GLY A 822 -12.76 10.72 -23.58
N ASP A 823 -13.96 11.26 -23.68
CA ASP A 823 -14.30 12.24 -24.71
C ASP A 823 -13.67 13.59 -24.39
N GLY A 824 -13.05 14.23 -25.38
CA GLY A 824 -12.56 15.58 -25.21
C GLY A 824 -12.34 16.35 -26.51
N LYS A 825 -12.07 17.64 -26.34
CA LYS A 825 -12.03 18.61 -27.43
C LYS A 825 -10.97 19.68 -27.21
N VAL A 826 -10.11 19.88 -28.20
CA VAL A 826 -9.20 21.02 -28.29
C VAL A 826 -9.74 22.00 -29.32
N VAL A 827 -9.98 23.25 -28.93
CA VAL A 827 -10.38 24.34 -29.83
C VAL A 827 -9.43 25.51 -29.69
N VAL A 828 -8.87 25.94 -30.81
CA VAL A 828 -8.03 27.13 -30.90
C VAL A 828 -8.62 28.05 -31.96
N THR A 829 -8.91 29.30 -31.59
CA THR A 829 -9.43 30.32 -32.52
C THR A 829 -8.32 31.17 -33.13
N GLU A 830 -8.57 31.78 -34.29
CA GLU A 830 -7.61 32.67 -34.94
C GLU A 830 -7.29 33.91 -34.09
N ALA A 831 -8.27 34.41 -33.33
CA ALA A 831 -8.09 35.51 -32.40
C ALA A 831 -7.09 35.14 -31.28
N GLN A 832 -7.22 33.94 -30.71
CA GLN A 832 -6.29 33.43 -29.69
C GLN A 832 -4.87 33.28 -30.25
N VAL A 833 -4.72 32.70 -31.45
CA VAL A 833 -3.41 32.57 -32.12
C VAL A 833 -2.78 33.94 -32.36
N SER A 834 -3.54 34.89 -32.92
CA SER A 834 -3.07 36.24 -33.21
C SER A 834 -2.64 36.98 -31.94
N ALA A 835 -3.45 36.89 -30.87
CA ALA A 835 -3.13 37.47 -29.58
C ALA A 835 -1.84 36.87 -29.00
N LEU A 836 -1.66 35.55 -29.07
CA LEU A 836 -0.46 34.90 -28.55
C LEU A 836 0.80 35.23 -29.36
N LYS A 837 0.73 35.27 -30.69
CA LYS A 837 1.85 35.72 -31.54
C LYS A 837 2.28 37.14 -31.19
N ASN A 838 1.33 38.04 -30.93
CA ASN A 838 1.64 39.39 -30.46
C ASN A 838 2.26 39.39 -29.07
N ARG A 839 1.80 38.54 -28.15
CA ARG A 839 2.42 38.38 -26.82
C ARG A 839 3.88 37.93 -26.92
N ILE A 840 4.19 36.95 -27.78
CA ILE A 840 5.58 36.49 -28.01
C ILE A 840 6.42 37.62 -28.61
N ARG A 841 5.93 38.28 -29.67
CA ARG A 841 6.64 39.41 -30.29
C ARG A 841 6.96 40.53 -29.29
N ASN A 842 6.04 40.81 -28.38
CA ASN A 842 6.20 41.85 -27.37
C ASN A 842 7.26 41.50 -26.29
N LEU A 843 7.73 40.25 -26.21
CA LEU A 843 8.90 39.89 -25.39
C LEU A 843 10.20 40.48 -25.96
N GLY A 844 10.23 40.84 -27.25
CA GLY A 844 11.39 41.48 -27.90
C GLY A 844 12.59 40.56 -28.11
N TYR A 845 12.39 39.24 -28.12
CA TYR A 845 13.47 38.27 -28.32
C TYR A 845 13.84 38.08 -29.79
N SER A 846 15.09 37.68 -30.03
CA SER A 846 15.55 37.28 -31.36
C SER A 846 15.02 35.91 -31.76
N VAL A 847 14.81 35.71 -33.05
CA VAL A 847 14.55 34.37 -33.61
C VAL A 847 15.77 33.45 -33.49
N PRO A 848 15.59 32.11 -33.41
CA PRO A 848 16.69 31.15 -33.42
C PRO A 848 17.59 31.28 -34.64
N LYS A 849 18.91 31.09 -34.44
CA LYS A 849 19.89 31.03 -35.54
C LYS A 849 19.73 29.78 -36.42
N HIS A 850 19.18 28.71 -35.85
CA HIS A 850 18.99 27.42 -36.49
C HIS A 850 17.51 27.11 -36.72
N LYS A 851 17.24 26.26 -37.71
CA LYS A 851 15.92 25.68 -37.97
C LYS A 851 15.73 24.42 -37.12
N LEU A 852 15.50 24.62 -35.82
CA LEU A 852 15.40 23.53 -34.84
C LEU A 852 14.26 22.54 -35.12
N GLU A 853 13.30 22.87 -35.99
CA GLU A 853 12.27 21.91 -36.44
C GLU A 853 12.84 20.69 -37.17
N TYR A 854 14.12 20.70 -37.56
CA TYR A 854 14.82 19.57 -38.18
C TYR A 854 15.83 18.86 -37.26
N ILE A 855 15.94 19.24 -35.98
CA ILE A 855 16.92 18.60 -35.08
C ILE A 855 16.45 17.21 -34.69
N CYS A 856 17.39 16.28 -34.59
CA CYS A 856 17.20 14.90 -34.14
C CYS A 856 18.43 14.47 -33.32
N ASP A 857 18.31 13.39 -32.56
CA ASP A 857 19.44 12.83 -31.80
C ASP A 857 20.67 12.56 -32.69
N SER A 858 20.44 12.12 -33.93
CA SER A 858 21.50 11.72 -34.87
C SER A 858 22.20 12.87 -35.60
N ASN A 859 21.65 14.10 -35.57
CA ASN A 859 22.21 15.25 -36.31
C ASN A 859 22.66 16.40 -35.40
N LEU A 860 22.71 16.17 -34.08
CA LEU A 860 23.05 17.17 -33.07
C LEU A 860 24.38 17.88 -33.34
N GLU A 861 25.41 17.15 -33.79
CA GLU A 861 26.71 17.74 -34.14
C GLU A 861 26.61 18.79 -35.27
N ALA A 862 25.68 18.63 -36.21
CA ALA A 862 25.49 19.62 -37.28
C ALA A 862 25.00 20.96 -36.73
N TYR A 863 24.22 20.94 -35.64
CA TYR A 863 23.75 22.15 -34.95
C TYR A 863 24.82 22.75 -34.04
N ILE A 864 25.57 21.93 -33.31
CA ILE A 864 26.68 22.39 -32.47
C ILE A 864 27.75 23.08 -33.31
N ASN A 865 28.12 22.48 -34.44
CA ASN A 865 29.17 23.00 -35.31
C ASN A 865 28.69 24.15 -36.21
N ASN A 866 27.37 24.22 -36.49
CA ASN A 866 26.75 25.17 -37.41
C ASN A 866 27.50 25.32 -38.74
N ALA A 867 28.01 24.20 -39.25
CA ALA A 867 28.80 24.17 -40.47
C ALA A 867 27.91 24.10 -41.71
N ALA A 868 28.39 24.66 -42.82
CA ALA A 868 27.72 24.53 -44.11
C ALA A 868 27.70 23.07 -44.57
N VAL A 869 26.65 22.69 -45.30
CA VAL A 869 26.54 21.39 -45.94
C VAL A 869 27.71 21.17 -46.88
N VAL A 870 28.36 20.02 -46.74
CA VAL A 870 29.36 19.55 -47.71
C VAL A 870 28.66 18.57 -48.63
N ALA A 871 28.58 18.93 -49.92
CA ALA A 871 27.96 18.11 -50.93
C ALA A 871 28.72 16.79 -51.14
N GLY A 872 27.96 15.71 -51.36
CA GLY A 872 28.44 14.40 -51.76
C GLY A 872 27.80 13.97 -53.08
N THR A 873 27.76 12.66 -53.32
CA THR A 873 27.04 12.07 -54.46
C THR A 873 25.72 11.46 -54.00
N ALA A 874 24.80 11.20 -54.93
CA ALA A 874 23.55 10.54 -54.63
C ALA A 874 23.18 9.54 -55.73
N THR A 875 22.37 8.54 -55.39
CA THR A 875 21.78 7.59 -56.34
C THR A 875 20.29 7.44 -56.11
N ARG A 876 19.57 7.12 -57.18
CA ARG A 876 18.12 6.85 -57.15
C ARG A 876 17.84 5.44 -57.67
N SER A 877 17.01 4.70 -56.97
CA SER A 877 16.43 3.43 -57.43
C SER A 877 14.92 3.42 -57.12
N GLY A 878 14.08 3.67 -58.12
CA GLY A 878 12.64 3.90 -57.90
C GLY A 878 12.42 5.10 -56.97
N SER A 879 11.64 4.93 -55.91
CA SER A 879 11.43 5.92 -54.84
C SER A 879 12.49 5.91 -53.73
N LYS A 880 13.51 5.04 -53.83
CA LYS A 880 14.62 5.00 -52.87
C LYS A 880 15.72 5.98 -53.28
N LEU A 881 16.11 6.84 -52.34
CA LEU A 881 17.15 7.84 -52.48
C LEU A 881 18.30 7.49 -51.54
N SER A 882 19.55 7.59 -52.00
CA SER A 882 20.75 7.27 -51.21
C SER A 882 21.83 8.30 -51.42
N MET A 883 22.37 8.82 -50.32
CA MET A 883 23.31 9.94 -50.24
C MET A 883 24.65 9.45 -49.71
N TYR A 884 25.74 9.74 -50.42
CA TYR A 884 27.09 9.26 -50.09
C TYR A 884 28.05 10.44 -49.90
N GLY A 885 28.78 10.46 -48.79
CA GLY A 885 29.80 11.47 -48.52
C GLY A 885 29.27 12.87 -48.17
N TRP A 886 27.94 13.05 -48.07
CA TRP A 886 27.33 14.29 -47.58
C TRP A 886 27.63 14.49 -46.09
N ARG A 887 27.98 15.71 -45.68
CA ARG A 887 28.27 16.06 -44.28
C ARG A 887 27.56 17.34 -43.86
N ASN A 888 27.34 17.51 -42.56
CA ASN A 888 26.66 18.66 -41.93
C ASN A 888 25.21 18.86 -42.42
N VAL A 889 24.54 17.78 -42.82
CA VAL A 889 23.14 17.80 -43.23
C VAL A 889 22.27 17.57 -42.00
N ALA A 890 21.31 18.47 -41.75
CA ALA A 890 20.28 18.26 -40.75
C ALA A 890 19.24 17.25 -41.27
N VAL A 891 18.65 17.53 -42.43
CA VAL A 891 17.70 16.65 -43.12
C VAL A 891 17.81 16.79 -44.64
N TYR A 892 17.23 15.83 -45.37
CA TYR A 892 16.92 15.94 -46.78
C TYR A 892 15.43 16.20 -46.95
N GLU A 893 15.08 17.31 -47.61
CA GLU A 893 13.70 17.63 -47.99
C GLU A 893 13.46 17.23 -49.44
N VAL A 894 12.42 16.42 -49.67
CA VAL A 894 11.89 16.10 -50.98
C VAL A 894 10.67 16.98 -51.23
N SER A 895 10.65 17.68 -52.36
CA SER A 895 9.52 18.52 -52.78
C SER A 895 9.03 18.15 -54.17
N ASP A 896 7.75 18.37 -54.43
CA ASP A 896 7.16 18.23 -55.75
C ASP A 896 7.51 19.42 -56.68
N HIS A 897 6.96 19.38 -57.90
CA HIS A 897 7.17 20.42 -58.92
C HIS A 897 6.67 21.80 -58.49
N ALA A 898 5.68 21.87 -57.59
CA ALA A 898 5.14 23.12 -57.04
C ALA A 898 5.96 23.64 -55.85
N GLY A 899 7.03 22.92 -55.45
CA GLY A 899 7.85 23.25 -54.30
C GLY A 899 7.20 22.89 -52.96
N LYS A 900 6.12 22.11 -52.96
CA LYS A 900 5.50 21.58 -51.75
C LYS A 900 6.36 20.43 -51.23
N VAL A 901 6.73 20.47 -49.95
CA VAL A 901 7.43 19.37 -49.29
C VAL A 901 6.50 18.14 -49.27
N ILE A 902 7.02 16.99 -49.66
CA ILE A 902 6.27 15.73 -49.68
C ILE A 902 6.92 14.65 -48.81
N PHE A 903 8.21 14.82 -48.47
CA PHE A 903 8.93 13.90 -47.59
C PHE A 903 10.12 14.61 -46.95
N VAL A 904 10.43 14.28 -45.69
CA VAL A 904 11.56 14.84 -44.95
C VAL A 904 12.27 13.70 -44.23
N SER A 905 13.56 13.51 -44.50
CA SER A 905 14.34 12.44 -43.87
C SER A 905 15.62 12.96 -43.21
N PRO A 906 15.89 12.60 -41.95
CA PRO A 906 17.21 12.79 -41.34
C PRO A 906 18.21 11.71 -41.77
N GLN A 907 17.80 10.70 -42.55
CA GLN A 907 18.63 9.58 -42.97
C GLN A 907 19.36 9.89 -44.28
N SER A 908 20.56 9.32 -44.45
CA SER A 908 21.28 9.36 -45.73
C SER A 908 20.72 8.38 -46.76
N SER A 909 19.88 7.43 -46.37
CA SER A 909 19.18 6.52 -47.29
C SER A 909 17.75 6.28 -46.81
N PHE A 910 16.77 6.63 -47.64
CA PHE A 910 15.35 6.53 -47.32
C PHE A 910 14.51 6.27 -48.58
N THR A 911 13.28 5.80 -48.37
CA THR A 911 12.32 5.53 -49.45
C THR A 911 11.13 6.48 -49.29
N VAL A 912 10.85 7.27 -50.31
CA VAL A 912 9.66 8.12 -50.31
C VAL A 912 8.43 7.23 -50.44
N ASN A 913 7.46 7.43 -49.53
CA ASN A 913 6.24 6.62 -49.39
C ASN A 913 5.22 6.76 -50.55
N THR A 914 5.58 7.51 -51.59
CA THR A 914 4.80 7.73 -52.81
C THR A 914 5.69 7.60 -54.04
N THR A 915 5.07 7.48 -55.21
CA THR A 915 5.82 7.58 -56.48
C THR A 915 6.39 8.98 -56.61
N LEU A 916 7.71 9.07 -56.81
CA LEU A 916 8.37 10.36 -57.02
C LEU A 916 7.81 11.05 -58.29
N PRO A 917 7.35 12.31 -58.19
CA PRO A 917 6.96 13.10 -59.37
C PRO A 917 8.11 13.28 -60.36
N GLU A 918 7.80 13.48 -61.66
CA GLU A 918 8.83 13.60 -62.71
C GLU A 918 9.84 14.76 -62.48
N ASP A 919 9.42 15.83 -61.80
CA ASP A 919 10.23 17.03 -61.50
C ASP A 919 10.47 17.27 -59.99
N TYR A 920 10.53 16.19 -59.21
CA TYR A 920 10.84 16.30 -57.78
C TYR A 920 12.21 16.96 -57.54
N LYS A 921 12.33 17.70 -56.43
CA LYS A 921 13.61 18.28 -55.96
C LYS A 921 13.99 17.70 -54.62
N VAL A 922 15.27 17.45 -54.43
CA VAL A 922 15.81 17.04 -53.13
C VAL A 922 16.83 18.09 -52.69
N ASN A 923 16.65 18.62 -51.49
CA ASN A 923 17.56 19.59 -50.89
C ASN A 923 18.13 19.02 -49.60
N ALA A 924 19.45 18.99 -49.49
CA ALA A 924 20.13 18.83 -48.21
C ALA A 924 20.06 20.15 -47.45
N ILE A 925 19.49 20.12 -46.25
CA ILE A 925 19.24 21.30 -45.41
C ILE A 925 20.31 21.36 -44.33
N ALA A 926 21.03 22.48 -44.23
CA ALA A 926 21.95 22.76 -43.13
C ALA A 926 21.18 23.12 -41.84
N ALA A 927 21.84 23.08 -40.68
CA ALA A 927 21.22 23.46 -39.40
C ALA A 927 20.62 24.89 -39.39
N ASN A 928 21.22 25.82 -40.14
CA ASN A 928 20.71 27.20 -40.29
C ASN A 928 19.59 27.35 -41.35
N GLY A 929 19.18 26.26 -42.00
CA GLY A 929 18.16 26.23 -43.05
C GLY A 929 18.69 26.48 -44.47
N ALA A 930 20.00 26.68 -44.68
CA ALA A 930 20.57 26.81 -46.02
C ALA A 930 20.36 25.53 -46.83
N LYS A 931 19.88 25.68 -48.07
CA LYS A 931 19.54 24.55 -48.95
C LYS A 931 20.65 24.30 -49.95
N THR A 932 21.08 23.05 -50.06
CA THR A 932 21.98 22.57 -51.13
C THR A 932 21.22 21.53 -51.95
N GLN A 933 20.97 21.82 -53.22
CA GLN A 933 20.25 20.88 -54.09
C GLN A 933 21.09 19.62 -54.34
N VAL A 934 20.46 18.46 -54.20
CA VAL A 934 21.06 17.15 -54.51
C VAL A 934 20.87 16.83 -55.99
N THR A 935 21.91 16.28 -56.61
CA THR A 935 21.90 15.76 -57.99
C THR A 935 22.08 14.23 -57.99
N PHE A 936 21.27 13.53 -58.78
CA PHE A 936 21.19 12.06 -58.84
C PHE A 936 21.74 11.48 -60.14
#